data_AF-A0A5M8QIU8-F1
#
_entry.id   AF-A0A5M8QIU8-F1
#
_cell.length_a   1.000
_cell.length_b   1.000
_cell.length_c   1.000
_cell.angle_alpha   90.00
_cell.angle_beta   90.00
_cell.angle_gamma   90.00
#
_symmetry.space_group_name_H-M   'P 1'
#
loop_
_entity.id
_entity.type
_entity.pdbx_description
1 polymer ?
#
loop_
_entity_poly.entity_id
_entity_poly.type
_entity_poly.pdbx_seq_one_letter_code
_entity_poly.pdbx_strand_id
1 'polypeptide(L)'
;MASLTPLQWKVIQQAADQYQNYASQIERVRQDIVLVKQGTKDITEISPDPNRVKARISREMSMAKDTSNPAKFARERVILNPDFQEACLLNRLVDFARTVGRVMLPDSGYGTGWLIGQGLLITNHHVLPNKAVAEGSFLNLGYERTVVGEPLLGETFRLRPDLFFMTPRETPDGELQGELDFTIVGVEEVSSGGKPLSDYGYVVLDDKMGKAIEGENCLVIQHPAGDYKKVVLRDIRLLAIQNLPGADYHLYYESDTLQGSSGSIVIALGTGEIIALHNASVPRKDAQGRFLKKDSSPWQEGESEDLIDWVANQGVRISKIVEALRNFPPLSPEMEAKRRDLLDRIDHRVKSVVVSAKPAKVSTPSFPSEKAEAKPEAPVLTSSVAQRFLVKASSLPLVREYVVSAITQQFPASHISSLLEGQEDTRLGAYLKVDLSSAADPWVTAAALEAIDGVEVAEPDLPRFTSIGGLGDPASESPSLLPRLTESGRGSTPTETDWVSSPYFKKLDRNTPAGKAQIRKWSHRAVNFSETEITKLLGRSGLEELSSLRLAQFDTGYTTHSKVKGGFNLNMDYDAIEEDNEAMDARSGGILKHFGHGTRTGSILIGVSDSEVSPSREGNVGLLRAITEKDKVPLVITPFRVAKSVILIGRISELVDAATRAISSGYQVLTMSMGVLPGGPVLRDLARSAYERGVIWCCAAGNEVKVVVAPAKYPGVISVAASNPDDAPWTGSCRGPEVDITAPGEFIYVPVLGDGNKEDMTFGNGTSYATPHVAAAALLWLAKNKREIDKWYTQPWQRVEAFRFCLQKSARKEGKLPSNQFGAGLLDIGKLLVTPLPQPGQLRHAYMGSAGLEKAQGKPPLALREMEYKDWQAVFSEPLKGESTLLAKLQERTGSAAGASRSAASVHFARSLEAGQAGSQTAVTTVESMGSLSTTPEAAYARLLSLNQVRAQAKPSYAIGEDNEEEPMEVTNIAAPETIV
;
A
#
# COMPACT_ATOMS: atom_id res chain seq x y z
N MET A 1 13.61 -10.71 -29.20
CA MET A 1 14.65 -10.04 -28.39
C MET A 1 15.89 -10.00 -29.25
N ALA A 2 16.51 -8.83 -29.42
CA ALA A 2 17.78 -8.73 -30.12
C ALA A 2 18.89 -9.28 -29.21
N SER A 3 19.65 -10.26 -29.68
CA SER A 3 20.82 -10.78 -28.98
C SER A 3 21.86 -9.66 -28.78
N LEU A 4 22.58 -9.66 -27.66
CA LEU A 4 23.68 -8.71 -27.43
C LEU A 4 24.69 -8.72 -28.59
N THR A 5 25.20 -7.55 -28.95
CA THR A 5 26.22 -7.42 -30.01
C THR A 5 27.57 -7.99 -29.52
N PRO A 6 28.48 -8.38 -30.43
CA PRO A 6 29.82 -8.83 -30.04
C PRO A 6 30.57 -7.81 -29.17
N LEU A 7 30.34 -6.51 -29.41
CA LEU A 7 30.94 -5.44 -28.63
C LEU A 7 30.34 -5.37 -27.21
N GLN A 8 29.02 -5.53 -27.07
CA GLN A 8 28.37 -5.62 -25.75
C GLN A 8 28.86 -6.83 -24.95
N TRP A 9 29.01 -8.00 -25.59
CA TRP A 9 29.59 -9.18 -24.96
C TRP A 9 31.03 -8.95 -24.50
N LYS A 10 31.84 -8.28 -25.30
CA LYS A 10 33.21 -7.90 -24.94
C LYS A 10 33.24 -7.02 -23.69
N VAL A 11 32.35 -6.04 -23.60
CA VAL A 11 32.24 -5.16 -22.41
C VAL A 11 31.82 -5.94 -21.16
N ILE A 12 30.83 -6.84 -21.27
CA ILE A 12 30.40 -7.69 -20.15
C ILE A 12 31.54 -8.60 -19.67
N GLN A 13 32.29 -9.19 -20.61
CA GLN A 13 33.46 -10.02 -20.30
C GLN A 13 34.52 -9.21 -19.53
N GLN A 14 34.86 -8.02 -20.04
CA GLN A 14 35.82 -7.12 -19.41
C GLN A 14 35.36 -6.68 -18.02
N ALA A 15 34.09 -6.32 -17.85
CA ALA A 15 33.52 -5.94 -16.56
C ALA A 15 33.61 -7.09 -15.54
N ALA A 16 33.36 -8.33 -15.97
CA ALA A 16 33.48 -9.53 -15.13
C ALA A 16 34.93 -9.82 -14.71
N ASP A 17 35.88 -9.67 -15.63
CA ASP A 17 37.30 -9.89 -15.35
C ASP A 17 37.85 -8.82 -14.40
N GLN A 18 37.48 -7.55 -14.63
CA GLN A 18 37.85 -6.45 -13.75
C GLN A 18 37.22 -6.57 -12.37
N TYR A 19 35.98 -7.07 -12.25
CA TYR A 19 35.29 -7.25 -10.98
C TYR A 19 36.05 -8.18 -10.01
N GLN A 20 36.76 -9.19 -10.52
CA GLN A 20 37.56 -10.10 -9.69
C GLN A 20 38.61 -9.36 -8.87
N ASN A 21 39.19 -8.28 -9.41
CA ASN A 21 40.15 -7.43 -8.69
C ASN A 21 39.51 -6.70 -7.49
N TYR A 22 38.18 -6.56 -7.48
CA TYR A 22 37.41 -5.85 -6.45
C TYR A 22 36.58 -6.78 -5.55
N ALA A 23 36.45 -8.06 -5.88
CA ALA A 23 35.53 -9.00 -5.22
C ALA A 23 35.71 -9.05 -3.69
N SER A 24 36.97 -9.13 -3.21
CA SER A 24 37.27 -9.15 -1.77
C SER A 24 36.91 -7.84 -1.05
N GLN A 25 37.01 -6.69 -1.73
CA GLN A 25 36.61 -5.41 -1.17
C GLN A 25 35.09 -5.29 -1.17
N ILE A 26 34.43 -5.64 -2.26
CA ILE A 26 32.97 -5.54 -2.40
C ILE A 26 32.28 -6.38 -1.33
N GLU A 27 32.79 -7.59 -1.06
CA GLU A 27 32.24 -8.44 0.00
C GLU A 27 32.44 -7.81 1.39
N ARG A 28 33.60 -7.20 1.65
CA ARG A 28 33.85 -6.44 2.88
C ARG A 28 32.88 -5.26 3.02
N VAL A 29 32.67 -4.49 1.95
CA VAL A 29 31.74 -3.35 1.93
C VAL A 29 30.30 -3.83 2.18
N ARG A 30 29.88 -4.95 1.60
CA ARG A 30 28.55 -5.56 1.89
C ARG A 30 28.39 -5.92 3.36
N GLN A 31 29.41 -6.52 3.97
CA GLN A 31 29.41 -6.84 5.40
C GLN A 31 29.37 -5.56 6.25
N ASP A 32 30.20 -4.58 5.91
CA ASP A 32 30.27 -3.29 6.61
C ASP A 32 28.95 -2.50 6.50
N ILE A 33 28.25 -2.57 5.36
CA ILE A 33 26.90 -2.00 5.18
C ILE A 33 25.90 -2.60 6.19
N VAL A 34 25.99 -3.91 6.46
CA VAL A 34 25.15 -4.55 7.49
C VAL A 34 25.49 -4.01 8.88
N LEU A 35 26.77 -3.82 9.19
CA LEU A 35 27.23 -3.23 10.45
C LEU A 35 26.77 -1.76 10.61
N VAL A 36 26.77 -0.98 9.53
CA VAL A 36 26.23 0.40 9.47
C VAL A 36 24.72 0.42 9.73
N LYS A 37 23.95 -0.53 9.18
CA LYS A 37 22.51 -0.68 9.48
C LYS A 37 22.24 -1.08 10.92
N GLN A 38 23.16 -1.82 11.53
CA GLN A 38 23.13 -2.18 12.95
C GLN A 38 23.69 -1.05 13.86
N GLY A 39 24.21 0.04 13.26
CA GLY A 39 24.88 1.18 13.90
C GLY A 39 26.08 0.81 14.75
N THR A 40 26.76 -0.27 14.39
CA THR A 40 28.03 -0.70 15.01
C THR A 40 29.24 -0.14 14.28
N LYS A 41 29.04 0.48 13.12
CA LYS A 41 30.04 1.13 12.27
C LYS A 41 29.43 2.39 11.65
N ASP A 42 30.22 3.43 11.42
CA ASP A 42 29.83 4.62 10.68
C ASP A 42 30.04 4.43 9.17
N ILE A 43 29.23 5.09 8.34
CA ILE A 43 29.34 4.99 6.87
C ILE A 43 30.69 5.50 6.35
N THR A 44 31.30 6.48 7.03
CA THR A 44 32.62 7.01 6.70
C THR A 44 33.74 5.99 6.95
N GLU A 45 33.50 4.98 7.80
CA GLU A 45 34.43 3.89 8.09
C GLU A 45 34.37 2.75 7.06
N ILE A 46 33.39 2.76 6.14
CA ILE A 46 33.31 1.80 5.03
C ILE A 46 34.38 2.11 3.97
N SER A 47 34.57 3.40 3.66
CA SER A 47 35.47 3.80 2.58
C SER A 47 36.93 3.61 2.99
N PRO A 48 37.74 2.86 2.21
CA PRO A 48 39.16 2.66 2.52
C PRO A 48 40.04 3.86 2.16
N ASP A 49 39.49 4.93 1.57
CA ASP A 49 40.23 6.11 1.10
C ASP A 49 39.95 7.34 1.99
N PRO A 50 40.87 7.69 2.92
CA PRO A 50 40.68 8.82 3.82
C PRO A 50 40.55 10.17 3.11
N ASN A 51 41.16 10.32 1.93
CA ASN A 51 41.07 11.56 1.16
C ASN A 51 39.68 11.74 0.56
N ARG A 52 39.04 10.63 0.14
CA ARG A 52 37.65 10.62 -0.34
C ARG A 52 36.69 11.08 0.74
N VAL A 53 36.82 10.50 1.92
CA VAL A 53 35.99 10.82 3.10
C VAL A 53 36.16 12.29 3.48
N LYS A 54 37.41 12.77 3.55
CA LYS A 54 37.70 14.18 3.83
C LYS A 54 37.07 15.12 2.79
N ALA A 55 37.15 14.76 1.52
CA ALA A 55 36.56 15.55 0.44
C ALA A 55 35.01 15.50 0.44
N ARG A 56 34.42 14.38 0.84
CA ARG A 56 32.97 14.21 1.04
C ARG A 56 32.44 15.10 2.16
N ILE A 57 33.13 15.11 3.30
CA ILE A 57 32.81 15.99 4.45
C ILE A 57 32.93 17.47 4.03
N SER A 58 34.00 17.83 3.33
CA SER A 58 34.19 19.21 2.85
C SER A 58 33.10 19.66 1.87
N ARG A 59 32.59 18.75 1.03
CA ARG A 59 31.46 19.03 0.14
C ARG A 59 30.19 19.31 0.91
N GLU A 60 29.85 18.45 1.88
CA GLU A 60 28.70 18.60 2.75
C GLU A 60 28.69 19.95 3.46
N MET A 61 29.82 20.33 4.07
CA MET A 61 29.98 21.62 4.73
C MET A 61 29.83 22.81 3.77
N SER A 62 30.22 22.66 2.50
CA SER A 62 30.08 23.72 1.49
C SER A 62 28.64 23.88 0.97
N MET A 63 27.82 22.83 1.08
CA MET A 63 26.41 22.83 0.66
C MET A 63 25.49 23.36 1.77
N ALA A 64 25.87 23.19 3.05
CA ALA A 64 25.24 23.81 4.20
C ALA A 64 25.56 25.31 4.26
N LYS A 65 24.78 26.14 3.56
CA LYS A 65 24.97 27.60 3.49
C LYS A 65 24.69 28.38 4.79
N ASP A 66 24.25 27.72 5.85
CA ASP A 66 24.05 28.33 7.17
C ASP A 66 25.18 27.92 8.11
N THR A 67 26.20 28.77 8.22
CA THR A 67 27.40 28.56 9.03
C THR A 67 27.18 28.84 10.52
N SER A 68 25.95 29.05 10.96
CA SER A 68 25.65 29.40 12.35
C SER A 68 25.73 28.23 13.34
N ASN A 69 25.80 26.97 12.89
CA ASN A 69 26.11 25.87 13.81
C ASN A 69 26.64 24.57 13.16
N PRO A 70 27.92 24.51 12.77
CA PRO A 70 28.50 23.30 12.18
C PRO A 70 28.63 22.13 13.19
N ALA A 71 28.49 22.40 14.49
CA ALA A 71 28.84 21.45 15.56
C ALA A 71 27.63 20.91 16.36
N LYS A 72 26.38 21.32 16.07
CA LYS A 72 25.20 20.85 16.82
C LYS A 72 24.42 19.70 16.19
N PHE A 73 24.72 19.33 14.95
CA PHE A 73 24.11 18.14 14.32
C PHE A 73 24.51 16.81 14.97
N ALA A 74 25.50 16.81 15.88
CA ALA A 74 26.05 15.61 16.48
C ALA A 74 25.46 15.20 17.85
N ARG A 75 24.40 15.84 18.39
CA ARG A 75 24.05 15.60 19.82
C ARG A 75 22.58 15.50 20.27
N GLU A 76 21.57 15.43 19.39
CA GLU A 76 20.21 15.04 19.83
C GLU A 76 19.72 13.76 19.12
N ARG A 77 20.01 12.63 19.80
CA ARG A 77 19.39 11.29 19.69
C ARG A 77 19.04 10.81 18.29
N VAL A 78 20.09 10.67 17.47
CA VAL A 78 20.15 9.82 16.29
C VAL A 78 20.03 8.35 16.72
N ILE A 79 18.96 7.66 16.34
CA ILE A 79 18.80 6.21 16.54
C ILE A 79 19.29 5.53 15.26
N LEU A 80 20.59 5.22 15.21
CA LEU A 80 21.30 4.61 14.07
C LEU A 80 21.38 5.54 12.84
N ASN A 81 22.43 5.39 12.04
CA ASN A 81 22.98 6.40 11.12
C ASN A 81 21.94 7.30 10.40
N PRO A 82 22.09 8.65 10.45
CA PRO A 82 21.11 9.59 9.89
C PRO A 82 21.14 9.56 8.35
N ASP A 83 19.99 9.28 7.72
CA ASP A 83 19.82 9.23 6.25
C ASP A 83 18.89 10.37 5.75
N PHE A 84 19.18 11.59 6.20
CA PHE A 84 18.45 12.79 5.77
C PHE A 84 18.97 13.25 4.41
N GLN A 85 18.06 13.50 3.46
CA GLN A 85 18.36 14.14 2.19
C GLN A 85 17.59 15.45 2.06
N GLU A 86 18.23 16.46 1.49
CA GLU A 86 17.62 17.76 1.26
C GLU A 86 16.44 17.65 0.27
N ALA A 87 15.29 18.27 0.59
CA ALA A 87 14.11 18.22 -0.28
C ALA A 87 14.39 18.77 -1.71
N CYS A 88 15.35 19.69 -1.85
CA CYS A 88 15.77 20.23 -3.15
C CYS A 88 16.39 19.17 -4.08
N LEU A 89 16.82 18.02 -3.55
CA LEU A 89 17.31 16.89 -4.33
C LEU A 89 16.25 16.38 -5.31
N LEU A 90 14.97 16.37 -4.93
CA LEU A 90 13.89 15.91 -5.81
C LEU A 90 13.78 16.77 -7.08
N ASN A 91 13.87 18.09 -6.95
CA ASN A 91 13.86 19.00 -8.12
C ASN A 91 15.09 18.77 -9.00
N ARG A 92 16.26 18.57 -8.39
CA ARG A 92 17.49 18.26 -9.13
C ARG A 92 17.39 16.93 -9.88
N LEU A 93 16.74 15.92 -9.30
CA LEU A 93 16.49 14.63 -9.96
C LEU A 93 15.50 14.77 -11.14
N VAL A 94 14.48 15.62 -11.01
CA VAL A 94 13.57 15.94 -12.13
C VAL A 94 14.33 16.65 -13.25
N ASP A 95 15.18 17.62 -12.92
CA ASP A 95 16.01 18.32 -13.89
C ASP A 95 16.95 17.35 -14.61
N PHE A 96 17.59 16.41 -13.89
CA PHE A 96 18.39 15.35 -14.48
C PHE A 96 17.56 14.46 -15.40
N ALA A 97 16.38 14.02 -14.97
CA ALA A 97 15.50 13.17 -15.76
C ALA A 97 15.08 13.82 -17.09
N ARG A 98 14.90 15.15 -17.13
CA ARG A 98 14.57 15.88 -18.37
C ARG A 98 15.67 15.78 -19.44
N THR A 99 16.93 15.71 -19.01
CA THR A 99 18.09 15.60 -19.92
C THR A 99 18.33 14.20 -20.46
N VAL A 100 17.74 13.18 -19.81
CA VAL A 100 17.92 11.76 -20.17
C VAL A 100 16.94 11.39 -21.27
N GLY A 101 17.44 10.74 -22.32
CA GLY A 101 16.66 10.26 -23.45
C GLY A 101 17.06 8.87 -23.90
N ARG A 102 16.15 8.27 -24.67
CA ARG A 102 16.37 6.97 -25.31
C ARG A 102 17.18 7.17 -26.59
N VAL A 103 18.31 6.49 -26.71
CA VAL A 103 19.10 6.42 -27.94
C VAL A 103 18.55 5.27 -28.79
N MET A 104 18.14 5.56 -30.01
CA MET A 104 17.60 4.60 -30.97
C MET A 104 18.64 4.36 -32.07
N LEU A 105 19.07 3.11 -32.22
CA LEU A 105 20.12 2.69 -33.16
C LEU A 105 19.53 2.23 -34.51
N PRO A 106 20.32 2.23 -35.60
CA PRO A 106 19.83 1.89 -36.94
C PRO A 106 19.37 0.43 -37.07
N ASP A 107 19.90 -0.46 -36.24
CA ASP A 107 19.65 -1.91 -36.24
C ASP A 107 18.49 -2.33 -35.32
N SER A 108 17.63 -1.38 -34.92
CA SER A 108 16.57 -1.57 -33.92
C SER A 108 17.08 -1.81 -32.49
N GLY A 109 18.38 -1.60 -32.23
CA GLY A 109 18.93 -1.56 -30.88
C GLY A 109 18.55 -0.27 -30.13
N TYR A 110 18.65 -0.33 -28.80
CA TYR A 110 18.38 0.80 -27.91
C TYR A 110 19.51 1.00 -26.90
N GLY A 111 19.71 2.25 -26.50
CA GLY A 111 20.54 2.65 -25.38
C GLY A 111 19.93 3.83 -24.63
N THR A 112 20.62 4.30 -23.60
CA THR A 112 20.30 5.51 -22.86
C THR A 112 21.41 6.54 -23.06
N GLY A 113 21.06 7.82 -23.11
CA GLY A 113 22.03 8.91 -23.12
C GLY A 113 21.46 10.16 -22.49
N TRP A 114 22.32 11.13 -22.18
CA TRP A 114 21.90 12.38 -21.52
C TRP A 114 22.73 13.59 -21.94
N LEU A 115 22.13 14.78 -21.86
CA LEU A 115 22.72 16.02 -22.35
C LEU A 115 23.74 16.60 -21.35
N ILE A 116 24.99 16.82 -21.79
CA ILE A 116 26.11 17.31 -20.95
C ILE A 116 26.53 18.76 -21.24
N GLY A 117 25.93 19.36 -22.25
CA GLY A 117 26.24 20.70 -22.72
C GLY A 117 25.30 21.12 -23.84
N GLN A 118 25.48 22.32 -24.36
CA GLN A 118 24.59 22.86 -25.39
C GLN A 118 24.71 22.04 -26.69
N GLY A 119 23.71 21.19 -26.94
CA GLY A 119 23.66 20.31 -28.10
C GLY A 119 24.64 19.13 -28.04
N LEU A 120 25.06 18.69 -26.84
CA LEU A 120 25.98 17.57 -26.67
C LEU A 120 25.35 16.46 -25.81
N LEU A 121 25.32 15.24 -26.36
CA LEU A 121 24.86 14.02 -25.72
C LEU A 121 26.07 13.17 -25.31
N ILE A 122 26.00 12.52 -24.14
CA ILE A 122 26.90 11.43 -23.77
C ILE A 122 26.13 10.09 -23.68
N THR A 123 26.77 9.01 -24.13
CA THR A 123 26.34 7.61 -23.95
C THR A 123 27.58 6.69 -23.99
N ASN A 124 27.42 5.37 -23.98
CA ASN A 124 28.55 4.43 -24.09
C ASN A 124 29.12 4.36 -25.52
N HIS A 125 30.40 3.99 -25.64
CA HIS A 125 31.00 3.70 -26.94
C HIS A 125 30.37 2.46 -27.57
N HIS A 126 30.09 1.41 -26.80
CA HIS A 126 29.41 0.24 -27.35
C HIS A 126 27.96 0.50 -27.82
N VAL A 127 27.36 1.64 -27.45
CA VAL A 127 26.08 2.12 -27.99
C VAL A 127 26.32 2.92 -29.27
N LEU A 128 27.29 3.85 -29.28
CA LEU A 128 27.65 4.65 -30.45
C LEU A 128 29.16 4.50 -30.79
N PRO A 129 29.56 3.40 -31.45
CA PRO A 129 30.97 3.05 -31.58
C PRO A 129 31.72 3.90 -32.60
N ASN A 130 31.01 4.44 -33.60
CA ASN A 130 31.62 5.23 -34.67
C ASN A 130 30.64 6.26 -35.23
N LYS A 131 31.17 7.16 -36.06
CA LYS A 131 30.39 8.25 -36.68
C LYS A 131 29.23 7.75 -37.53
N ALA A 132 29.39 6.63 -38.24
CA ALA A 132 28.35 6.11 -39.12
C ALA A 132 27.13 5.61 -38.34
N VAL A 133 27.36 4.87 -37.24
CA VAL A 133 26.27 4.44 -36.34
C VAL A 133 25.61 5.68 -35.71
N ALA A 134 26.40 6.65 -35.25
CA ALA A 134 25.87 7.88 -34.69
C ALA A 134 25.02 8.67 -35.70
N GLU A 135 25.44 8.79 -36.96
CA GLU A 135 24.70 9.53 -37.99
C GLU A 135 23.33 8.90 -38.32
N GLY A 136 23.23 7.57 -38.23
CA GLY A 136 21.97 6.84 -38.41
C GLY A 136 21.11 6.74 -37.14
N SER A 137 21.58 7.24 -36.01
CA SER A 137 20.92 7.12 -34.70
C SER A 137 20.14 8.38 -34.30
N PHE A 138 19.20 8.20 -33.38
CA PHE A 138 18.33 9.28 -32.89
C PHE A 138 18.27 9.31 -31.37
N LEU A 139 18.05 10.50 -30.81
CA LEU A 139 17.78 10.71 -29.39
C LEU A 139 16.31 11.06 -29.20
N ASN A 140 15.61 10.34 -28.34
CA ASN A 140 14.21 10.58 -28.01
C ASN A 140 14.07 11.05 -26.56
N LEU A 141 13.83 12.35 -26.37
CA LEU A 141 13.72 13.01 -25.06
C LEU A 141 12.26 13.15 -24.64
N GLY A 142 11.96 12.97 -23.35
CA GLY A 142 10.59 13.00 -22.84
C GLY A 142 9.76 11.75 -23.15
N TYR A 143 10.42 10.65 -23.53
CA TYR A 143 9.79 9.34 -23.72
C TYR A 143 9.53 8.65 -22.37
N GLU A 144 8.48 9.05 -21.68
CA GLU A 144 8.20 8.61 -20.30
C GLU A 144 6.69 8.49 -20.07
N ARG A 145 6.27 8.14 -18.85
CA ARG A 145 4.84 8.14 -18.51
C ARG A 145 4.49 9.37 -17.69
N THR A 146 3.31 9.91 -17.92
CA THR A 146 2.74 11.00 -17.10
C THR A 146 2.49 10.53 -15.66
N VAL A 147 2.19 11.47 -14.76
CA VAL A 147 1.82 11.18 -13.36
C VAL A 147 0.55 10.32 -13.20
N VAL A 148 -0.26 10.20 -14.26
CA VAL A 148 -1.45 9.34 -14.34
C VAL A 148 -1.19 8.04 -15.13
N GLY A 149 0.06 7.78 -15.54
CA GLY A 149 0.50 6.57 -16.22
C GLY A 149 0.42 6.58 -17.75
N GLU A 150 -0.15 7.63 -18.35
CA GLU A 150 -0.29 7.77 -19.80
C GLU A 150 1.07 7.89 -20.50
N PRO A 151 1.26 7.28 -21.68
CA PRO A 151 2.52 7.34 -22.41
C PRO A 151 2.75 8.73 -23.03
N LEU A 152 3.94 9.28 -22.81
CA LEU A 152 4.51 10.39 -23.58
C LEU A 152 5.50 9.82 -24.58
N LEU A 153 5.27 10.07 -25.87
CA LEU A 153 6.13 9.59 -26.95
C LEU A 153 7.43 10.40 -27.10
N GLY A 154 7.56 11.50 -26.36
CA GLY A 154 8.72 12.38 -26.42
C GLY A 154 8.92 13.04 -27.78
N GLU A 155 10.07 13.68 -27.91
CA GLU A 155 10.52 14.37 -29.12
C GLU A 155 11.79 13.70 -29.64
N THR A 156 11.86 13.51 -30.96
CA THR A 156 12.99 12.82 -31.60
C THR A 156 13.93 13.83 -32.26
N PHE A 157 15.19 13.77 -31.86
CA PHE A 157 16.30 14.58 -32.37
C PHE A 157 17.29 13.70 -33.12
N ARG A 158 17.83 14.21 -34.22
CA ARG A 158 18.89 13.53 -34.97
C ARG A 158 20.24 13.74 -34.28
N LEU A 159 21.08 12.71 -34.25
CA LEU A 159 22.46 12.86 -33.79
C LEU A 159 23.34 13.41 -34.93
N ARG A 160 24.26 14.30 -34.56
CA ARG A 160 25.08 15.13 -35.46
C ARG A 160 26.57 14.95 -35.17
N PRO A 161 27.16 13.81 -35.58
CA PRO A 161 28.59 13.54 -35.41
C PRO A 161 29.49 14.46 -36.25
N ASP A 162 28.91 15.15 -37.23
CA ASP A 162 29.54 16.24 -37.99
C ASP A 162 29.72 17.51 -37.15
N LEU A 163 28.79 17.81 -36.23
CA LEU A 163 28.90 18.96 -35.31
C LEU A 163 29.84 18.69 -34.15
N PHE A 164 29.79 17.48 -33.58
CA PHE A 164 30.71 17.03 -32.55
C PHE A 164 30.72 15.50 -32.49
N PHE A 165 31.90 14.90 -32.46
CA PHE A 165 32.03 13.48 -32.18
C PHE A 165 33.37 13.18 -31.52
N MET A 166 33.31 12.62 -30.32
CA MET A 166 34.46 12.19 -29.55
C MET A 166 34.16 10.84 -28.92
N THR A 167 35.01 9.87 -29.22
CA THR A 167 34.99 8.53 -28.61
C THR A 167 36.44 8.11 -28.37
N PRO A 168 36.74 7.36 -27.30
CA PRO A 168 38.02 6.69 -27.13
C PRO A 168 38.37 5.85 -28.37
N ARG A 169 39.65 5.83 -28.76
CA ARG A 169 40.11 5.12 -29.96
C ARG A 169 40.29 3.65 -29.62
N GLU A 170 39.87 2.78 -30.53
CA GLU A 170 40.33 1.39 -30.53
C GLU A 170 41.80 1.37 -30.97
N THR A 171 42.63 0.64 -30.24
CA THR A 171 43.95 0.21 -30.72
C THR A 171 43.76 -0.78 -31.89
N PRO A 172 44.78 -1.01 -32.73
CA PRO A 172 44.70 -1.97 -33.84
C PRO A 172 44.29 -3.40 -33.42
N ASP A 173 44.49 -3.75 -32.15
CA ASP A 173 44.14 -5.05 -31.55
C ASP A 173 42.68 -5.07 -30.99
N GLY A 174 41.92 -4.00 -31.22
CA GLY A 174 40.54 -3.84 -30.77
C GLY A 174 40.39 -3.48 -29.29
N GLU A 175 41.46 -3.21 -28.56
CA GLU A 175 41.39 -2.74 -27.17
C GLU A 175 41.15 -1.22 -27.14
N LEU A 176 40.17 -0.77 -26.37
CA LEU A 176 39.93 0.67 -26.17
C LEU A 176 41.13 1.29 -25.46
N GLN A 177 41.69 2.34 -26.04
CA GLN A 177 42.80 3.07 -25.45
C GLN A 177 42.34 3.73 -24.14
N GLY A 178 42.69 3.11 -23.01
CA GLY A 178 42.37 3.58 -21.66
C GLY A 178 41.11 2.99 -21.00
N GLU A 179 40.57 1.87 -21.50
CA GLU A 179 39.45 1.12 -20.89
C GLU A 179 38.13 1.90 -20.67
N LEU A 180 38.01 3.13 -21.17
CA LEU A 180 36.83 3.97 -20.99
C LEU A 180 35.80 3.73 -22.10
N ASP A 181 34.57 3.36 -21.71
CA ASP A 181 33.47 3.12 -22.64
C ASP A 181 32.48 4.31 -22.67
N PHE A 182 32.77 5.32 -23.48
CA PHE A 182 31.87 6.47 -23.68
C PHE A 182 31.99 7.08 -25.08
N THR A 183 30.92 7.71 -25.56
CA THR A 183 30.88 8.54 -26.76
C THR A 183 30.15 9.84 -26.44
N ILE A 184 30.72 10.96 -26.89
CA ILE A 184 30.06 12.28 -26.89
C ILE A 184 29.78 12.67 -28.33
N VAL A 185 28.54 13.05 -28.61
CA VAL A 185 28.06 13.36 -29.96
C VAL A 185 27.17 14.61 -29.95
N GLY A 186 27.21 15.37 -31.06
CA GLY A 186 26.32 16.49 -31.28
C GLY A 186 24.86 16.06 -31.43
N VAL A 187 23.91 16.93 -31.09
CA VAL A 187 22.48 16.73 -31.26
C VAL A 187 21.89 17.90 -32.03
N GLU A 188 20.94 17.63 -32.93
CA GLU A 188 20.18 18.66 -33.63
C GLU A 188 19.50 19.63 -32.65
N GLU A 189 19.48 20.92 -32.96
CA GLU A 189 18.90 21.93 -32.06
C GLU A 189 17.37 21.91 -32.02
N VAL A 190 16.72 21.32 -33.03
CA VAL A 190 15.26 21.24 -33.15
C VAL A 190 14.84 19.81 -33.45
N SER A 191 13.81 19.33 -32.75
CA SER A 191 13.25 17.99 -32.95
C SER A 191 12.54 17.89 -34.31
N SER A 192 12.32 16.66 -34.74
CA SER A 192 11.41 16.36 -35.86
C SER A 192 9.97 16.86 -35.66
N GLY A 193 9.55 17.08 -34.40
CA GLY A 193 8.26 17.69 -34.03
C GLY A 193 8.30 19.22 -33.86
N GLY A 194 9.44 19.87 -34.09
CA GLY A 194 9.60 21.33 -34.01
C GLY A 194 9.90 21.89 -32.62
N LYS A 195 10.21 21.04 -31.62
CA LYS A 195 10.60 21.51 -30.29
C LYS A 195 12.10 21.80 -30.19
N PRO A 196 12.51 22.91 -29.57
CA PRO A 196 13.92 23.22 -29.38
C PRO A 196 14.54 22.33 -28.30
N LEU A 197 15.77 21.89 -28.53
CA LEU A 197 16.55 21.06 -27.59
C LEU A 197 16.77 21.77 -26.25
N SER A 198 16.78 23.10 -26.25
CA SER A 198 16.92 23.93 -25.04
C SER A 198 15.82 23.70 -24.00
N ASP A 199 14.64 23.20 -24.40
CA ASP A 199 13.53 22.93 -23.46
C ASP A 199 13.83 21.79 -22.47
N TYR A 200 14.81 20.95 -22.81
CA TYR A 200 15.22 19.79 -22.01
C TYR A 200 16.41 20.09 -21.08
N GLY A 201 17.12 21.21 -21.30
CA GLY A 201 18.29 21.58 -20.51
C GLY A 201 19.49 20.66 -20.74
N TYR A 202 20.51 20.78 -19.90
CA TYR A 202 21.67 19.88 -19.85
C TYR A 202 22.26 19.90 -18.44
N VAL A 203 23.08 18.89 -18.13
CA VAL A 203 23.78 18.79 -16.85
C VAL A 203 25.27 19.07 -17.01
N VAL A 204 25.90 19.63 -15.97
CA VAL A 204 27.34 19.94 -15.97
C VAL A 204 28.09 18.85 -15.22
N LEU A 205 29.17 18.34 -15.82
CA LEU A 205 30.02 17.32 -15.22
C LEU A 205 30.89 17.90 -14.10
N ASP A 206 31.14 17.12 -13.05
CA ASP A 206 32.07 17.46 -11.97
C ASP A 206 33.16 16.38 -11.84
N ASP A 207 34.43 16.79 -11.98
CA ASP A 207 35.60 15.92 -11.90
C ASP A 207 36.18 15.78 -10.48
N LYS A 208 35.69 16.57 -9.51
CA LYS A 208 36.26 16.59 -8.16
C LYS A 208 35.89 15.34 -7.37
N MET A 209 36.81 14.89 -6.51
CA MET A 209 36.64 13.73 -5.62
C MET A 209 35.78 14.05 -4.41
N GLY A 210 34.89 13.14 -3.97
CA GLY A 210 34.05 13.30 -2.77
C GLY A 210 32.55 13.40 -3.05
N LYS A 211 32.11 13.11 -4.28
CA LYS A 211 30.69 13.06 -4.68
C LYS A 211 29.93 11.90 -4.05
N ALA A 212 30.63 10.82 -3.75
CA ALA A 212 30.12 9.64 -3.06
C ALA A 212 31.24 8.88 -2.34
N ILE A 213 30.87 8.12 -1.30
CA ILE A 213 31.68 7.13 -0.61
C ILE A 213 31.03 5.74 -0.68
N GLU A 214 31.83 4.68 -0.57
CA GLU A 214 31.31 3.31 -0.53
C GLU A 214 30.27 3.12 0.58
N GLY A 215 29.19 2.40 0.26
CA GLY A 215 28.03 2.19 1.14
C GLY A 215 26.87 3.17 0.93
N GLU A 216 27.11 4.34 0.32
CA GLU A 216 26.05 5.32 0.05
C GLU A 216 25.07 4.85 -1.03
N ASN A 217 23.82 5.29 -0.90
CA ASN A 217 22.79 5.00 -1.88
C ASN A 217 23.02 5.83 -3.17
N CYS A 218 22.79 5.19 -4.31
CA CYS A 218 22.83 5.81 -5.63
C CYS A 218 21.46 5.71 -6.32
N LEU A 219 21.33 6.34 -7.48
CA LEU A 219 20.12 6.36 -8.30
C LEU A 219 20.50 6.26 -9.77
N VAL A 220 19.73 5.50 -10.55
CA VAL A 220 19.92 5.37 -12.00
C VAL A 220 18.65 5.81 -12.74
N ILE A 221 18.79 6.70 -13.72
CA ILE A 221 17.71 7.10 -14.64
C ILE A 221 18.01 6.53 -16.01
N GLN A 222 17.09 5.72 -16.54
CA GLN A 222 17.37 4.81 -17.65
C GLN A 222 16.17 4.53 -18.57
N HIS A 223 16.44 4.00 -19.77
CA HIS A 223 15.45 3.42 -20.69
C HIS A 223 15.66 1.89 -20.82
N PRO A 224 15.28 1.11 -19.80
CA PRO A 224 15.51 -0.34 -19.80
C PRO A 224 14.65 -1.00 -20.88
N ALA A 225 15.24 -1.90 -21.65
CA ALA A 225 14.71 -2.53 -22.87
C ALA A 225 14.28 -1.54 -23.97
N GLY A 226 14.75 -0.28 -23.92
CA GLY A 226 14.24 0.79 -24.76
C GLY A 226 12.81 1.24 -24.41
N ASP A 227 12.29 0.83 -23.25
CA ASP A 227 10.95 1.20 -22.76
C ASP A 227 10.91 2.66 -22.26
N TYR A 228 9.74 3.11 -21.80
CA TYR A 228 9.57 4.42 -21.16
C TYR A 228 10.60 4.61 -20.04
N LYS A 229 11.05 5.86 -19.88
CA LYS A 229 12.04 6.24 -18.87
C LYS A 229 11.64 5.72 -17.49
N LYS A 230 12.58 5.08 -16.81
CA LYS A 230 12.41 4.54 -15.45
C LYS A 230 13.52 5.05 -14.54
N VAL A 231 13.20 5.12 -13.27
CA VAL A 231 14.17 5.43 -12.20
C VAL A 231 14.19 4.27 -11.23
N VAL A 232 15.37 3.77 -10.89
CA VAL A 232 15.54 2.76 -9.85
C VAL A 232 15.80 3.48 -8.53
N LEU A 233 14.95 3.24 -7.53
CA LEU A 233 14.91 4.00 -6.27
C LEU A 233 15.19 3.16 -5.01
N ARG A 234 15.32 1.84 -5.14
CA ARG A 234 15.53 0.92 -4.00
C ARG A 234 16.74 0.02 -4.24
N ASP A 235 17.52 -0.20 -3.17
CA ASP A 235 18.66 -1.13 -3.10
C ASP A 235 19.79 -0.88 -4.11
N ILE A 236 20.06 0.39 -4.40
CA ILE A 236 21.24 0.80 -5.19
C ILE A 236 22.32 1.36 -4.28
N ARG A 237 23.41 0.61 -4.10
CA ARG A 237 24.51 0.99 -3.21
C ARG A 237 25.82 1.06 -3.96
N LEU A 238 26.64 2.07 -3.67
CA LEU A 238 28.01 2.13 -4.17
C LEU A 238 28.86 1.08 -3.43
N LEU A 239 29.37 0.08 -4.15
CA LEU A 239 30.11 -1.04 -3.58
C LEU A 239 31.64 -0.83 -3.60
N ALA A 240 32.17 -0.18 -4.64
CA ALA A 240 33.60 0.07 -4.74
C ALA A 240 33.90 1.26 -5.66
N ILE A 241 34.82 2.12 -5.24
CA ILE A 241 35.38 3.21 -6.05
C ILE A 241 36.85 3.48 -5.69
N GLN A 242 37.78 2.67 -6.21
CA GLN A 242 39.21 2.84 -5.88
C GLN A 242 39.95 3.75 -6.85
N ASN A 243 41.00 4.40 -6.36
CA ASN A 243 42.07 5.01 -7.15
C ASN A 243 43.30 4.09 -7.20
N LEU A 244 43.18 2.90 -7.81
CA LEU A 244 44.33 2.02 -8.00
C LEU A 244 45.19 2.49 -9.18
N PRO A 245 46.52 2.56 -9.05
CA PRO A 245 47.40 2.82 -10.19
C PRO A 245 47.15 1.79 -11.29
N GLY A 246 46.64 2.22 -12.44
CA GLY A 246 46.37 1.37 -13.60
C GLY A 246 44.99 0.68 -13.66
N ALA A 247 44.07 0.89 -12.72
CA ALA A 247 42.75 0.23 -12.71
C ALA A 247 41.57 1.14 -12.25
N ASP A 248 41.74 2.47 -12.33
CA ASP A 248 40.90 3.52 -11.70
C ASP A 248 39.75 4.04 -12.59
N TYR A 249 39.31 3.28 -13.60
CA TYR A 249 38.35 3.78 -14.60
C TYR A 249 36.88 3.67 -14.18
N HIS A 250 36.58 2.67 -13.34
CA HIS A 250 35.22 2.24 -13.05
C HIS A 250 34.84 2.36 -11.57
N LEU A 251 33.54 2.41 -11.32
CA LEU A 251 32.94 2.16 -10.01
C LEU A 251 31.94 1.00 -10.11
N TYR A 252 31.67 0.35 -8.98
CA TYR A 252 30.74 -0.77 -8.91
C TYR A 252 29.58 -0.46 -7.97
N TYR A 253 28.36 -0.83 -8.36
CA TYR A 253 27.15 -0.56 -7.59
C TYR A 253 26.06 -1.60 -7.82
N GLU A 254 25.11 -1.70 -6.90
CA GLU A 254 23.92 -2.58 -7.03
C GLU A 254 22.79 -1.81 -7.71
N SER A 255 22.00 -2.42 -8.60
CA SER A 255 20.81 -1.82 -9.24
C SER A 255 20.16 -2.84 -10.15
N ASP A 256 18.85 -2.75 -10.33
CA ASP A 256 18.17 -3.45 -11.43
C ASP A 256 18.46 -2.73 -12.76
N THR A 257 19.01 -3.46 -13.72
CA THR A 257 19.29 -2.98 -15.09
C THR A 257 18.85 -4.05 -16.09
N LEU A 258 18.40 -3.62 -17.27
CA LEU A 258 18.06 -4.51 -18.38
C LEU A 258 18.79 -4.01 -19.64
N GLN A 259 18.84 -4.82 -20.70
CA GLN A 259 19.37 -4.41 -22.00
C GLN A 259 18.81 -3.03 -22.40
N GLY A 260 19.62 -2.08 -22.87
CA GLY A 260 19.17 -0.68 -23.14
C GLY A 260 19.40 0.31 -22.01
N SER A 261 19.75 -0.16 -20.81
CA SER A 261 20.27 0.67 -19.71
C SER A 261 21.67 1.23 -19.98
N SER A 262 22.44 0.69 -20.94
CA SER A 262 23.76 1.21 -21.32
C SER A 262 23.73 2.71 -21.61
N GLY A 263 24.56 3.46 -20.91
CA GLY A 263 24.70 4.91 -21.06
C GLY A 263 23.80 5.71 -20.13
N SER A 264 23.15 5.04 -19.17
CA SER A 264 22.33 5.68 -18.15
C SER A 264 23.15 6.52 -17.18
N ILE A 265 22.52 7.56 -16.65
CA ILE A 265 23.12 8.45 -15.66
C ILE A 265 23.06 7.80 -14.26
N VAL A 266 24.18 7.81 -13.53
CA VAL A 266 24.27 7.32 -12.15
C VAL A 266 24.56 8.47 -11.20
N ILE A 267 23.69 8.67 -10.21
CA ILE A 267 23.67 9.81 -9.29
C ILE A 267 23.87 9.31 -7.86
N ALA A 268 24.70 9.99 -7.06
CA ALA A 268 24.81 9.72 -5.63
C ALA A 268 23.73 10.48 -4.86
N LEU A 269 22.95 9.78 -4.03
CA LEU A 269 21.85 10.43 -3.30
C LEU A 269 22.36 11.37 -2.21
N GLY A 270 23.47 11.05 -1.54
CA GLY A 270 24.04 11.88 -0.47
C GLY A 270 24.47 13.29 -0.88
N THR A 271 24.76 13.52 -2.17
CA THR A 271 25.18 14.83 -2.70
C THR A 271 24.26 15.35 -3.81
N GLY A 272 23.45 14.48 -4.40
CA GLY A 272 22.73 14.74 -5.64
C GLY A 272 23.65 15.02 -6.82
N GLU A 273 24.87 14.48 -6.83
CA GLU A 273 25.84 14.69 -7.90
C GLU A 273 26.02 13.44 -8.77
N ILE A 274 26.39 13.65 -10.03
CA ILE A 274 26.58 12.56 -11.00
C ILE A 274 27.93 11.89 -10.76
N ILE A 275 27.93 10.57 -10.57
CA ILE A 275 29.12 9.80 -10.22
C ILE A 275 29.63 8.93 -11.37
N ALA A 276 28.76 8.40 -12.22
CA ALA A 276 29.15 7.55 -13.34
C ALA A 276 28.16 7.57 -14.52
N LEU A 277 28.66 7.09 -15.65
CA LEU A 277 27.90 6.61 -16.79
C LEU A 277 27.77 5.08 -16.66
N HIS A 278 26.56 4.53 -16.62
CA HIS A 278 26.38 3.07 -16.54
C HIS A 278 27.01 2.38 -17.76
N ASN A 279 27.80 1.33 -17.52
CA ASN A 279 28.55 0.60 -18.53
C ASN A 279 27.93 -0.77 -18.82
N ALA A 280 27.97 -1.68 -17.84
CA ALA A 280 27.51 -3.05 -17.99
C ALA A 280 27.14 -3.70 -16.65
N SER A 281 26.29 -4.72 -16.73
CA SER A 281 26.02 -5.64 -15.63
C SER A 281 27.14 -6.68 -15.52
N VAL A 282 27.47 -7.08 -14.29
CA VAL A 282 28.58 -7.99 -13.99
C VAL A 282 28.05 -9.38 -13.67
N PRO A 283 28.34 -10.42 -14.47
CA PRO A 283 27.93 -11.79 -14.21
C PRO A 283 28.86 -12.47 -13.20
N ARG A 284 28.33 -13.40 -12.40
CA ARG A 284 29.15 -14.28 -11.57
C ARG A 284 29.94 -15.25 -12.45
N LYS A 285 31.23 -15.42 -12.16
CA LYS A 285 32.09 -16.44 -12.77
C LYS A 285 32.46 -17.55 -11.79
N ASP A 286 32.62 -18.77 -12.30
CA ASP A 286 33.27 -19.86 -11.57
C ASP A 286 34.81 -19.75 -11.62
N ALA A 287 35.50 -20.67 -10.94
CA ALA A 287 36.96 -20.73 -10.90
C ALA A 287 37.60 -21.00 -12.29
N GLN A 288 36.82 -21.44 -13.27
CA GLN A 288 37.23 -21.68 -14.65
C GLN A 288 36.91 -20.48 -15.57
N GLY A 289 36.37 -19.39 -15.02
CA GLY A 289 36.05 -18.17 -15.76
C GLY A 289 34.73 -18.22 -16.55
N ARG A 290 33.91 -19.27 -16.35
CA ARG A 290 32.61 -19.43 -17.03
C ARG A 290 31.52 -18.68 -16.27
N PHE A 291 30.57 -18.08 -17.00
CA PHE A 291 29.41 -17.45 -16.38
C PHE A 291 28.53 -18.48 -15.68
N LEU A 292 27.95 -18.11 -14.54
CA LEU A 292 27.05 -18.95 -13.76
C LEU A 292 25.60 -18.49 -13.93
N LYS A 293 24.69 -19.47 -13.92
CA LYS A 293 23.26 -19.27 -13.81
C LYS A 293 22.86 -19.02 -12.35
N LYS A 294 21.64 -18.53 -12.12
CA LYS A 294 21.04 -18.31 -10.79
C LYS A 294 20.99 -19.57 -9.91
N ASP A 295 21.00 -20.75 -10.51
CA ASP A 295 21.09 -22.05 -9.83
C ASP A 295 22.54 -22.51 -9.57
N SER A 296 23.52 -21.64 -9.84
CA SER A 296 24.97 -21.89 -9.73
C SER A 296 25.55 -22.90 -10.74
N SER A 297 24.80 -23.31 -11.78
CA SER A 297 25.35 -24.13 -12.87
C SER A 297 25.95 -23.27 -14.00
N PRO A 298 26.92 -23.75 -14.80
CA PRO A 298 27.51 -22.96 -15.88
C PRO A 298 26.49 -22.59 -16.96
N TRP A 299 26.47 -21.32 -17.35
CA TRP A 299 25.69 -20.82 -18.48
C TRP A 299 26.38 -21.17 -19.80
N GLN A 300 25.62 -21.58 -20.81
CA GLN A 300 26.11 -21.94 -22.13
C GLN A 300 25.65 -20.95 -23.19
N GLU A 301 26.50 -20.72 -24.20
CA GLU A 301 26.19 -19.84 -25.33
C GLU A 301 24.92 -20.31 -26.06
N GLY A 302 23.92 -19.44 -26.15
CA GLY A 302 22.59 -19.74 -26.71
C GLY A 302 21.49 -19.99 -25.67
N GLU A 303 21.82 -20.17 -24.39
CA GLU A 303 20.84 -20.11 -23.29
C GLU A 303 20.36 -18.67 -23.05
N SER A 304 19.15 -18.50 -22.48
CA SER A 304 18.65 -17.15 -22.16
C SER A 304 19.58 -16.42 -21.19
N GLU A 305 19.85 -15.14 -21.46
CA GLU A 305 20.64 -14.25 -20.60
C GLU A 305 19.96 -14.02 -19.23
N ASP A 306 18.63 -14.15 -19.14
CA ASP A 306 17.86 -14.02 -17.89
C ASP A 306 18.22 -15.08 -16.83
N LEU A 307 18.87 -16.16 -17.26
CA LEU A 307 19.34 -17.22 -16.38
C LEU A 307 20.65 -16.86 -15.67
N ILE A 308 21.43 -15.90 -16.20
CA ILE A 308 22.72 -15.50 -15.64
C ILE A 308 22.55 -14.88 -14.24
N ASP A 309 23.43 -15.24 -13.32
CA ASP A 309 23.50 -14.65 -11.98
C ASP A 309 24.31 -13.34 -12.03
N TRP A 310 23.61 -12.20 -12.03
CA TRP A 310 24.21 -10.87 -12.05
C TRP A 310 24.53 -10.41 -10.63
N VAL A 311 25.79 -10.03 -10.35
CA VAL A 311 26.27 -9.77 -8.98
C VAL A 311 26.51 -8.30 -8.66
N ALA A 312 26.65 -7.45 -9.68
CA ALA A 312 26.83 -6.01 -9.56
C ALA A 312 26.61 -5.32 -10.92
N ASN A 313 26.64 -3.99 -10.94
CA ASN A 313 26.79 -3.16 -12.12
C ASN A 313 28.12 -2.42 -12.10
N GLN A 314 28.67 -2.14 -13.27
CA GLN A 314 29.86 -1.33 -13.47
C GLN A 314 29.47 -0.01 -14.15
N GLY A 315 30.06 1.11 -13.70
CA GLY A 315 29.90 2.41 -14.33
C GLY A 315 31.23 3.12 -14.56
N VAL A 316 31.37 3.80 -15.70
CA VAL A 316 32.54 4.63 -16.03
C VAL A 316 32.50 5.92 -15.21
N ARG A 317 33.57 6.22 -14.47
CA ARG A 317 33.62 7.38 -13.57
C ARG A 317 33.64 8.70 -14.33
N ILE A 318 32.80 9.65 -13.93
CA ILE A 318 32.76 10.99 -14.55
C ILE A 318 34.13 11.69 -14.49
N SER A 319 34.89 11.53 -13.41
CA SER A 319 36.23 12.13 -13.28
C SER A 319 37.18 11.67 -14.40
N LYS A 320 37.06 10.41 -14.83
CA LYS A 320 37.91 9.83 -15.88
C LYS A 320 37.43 10.20 -17.28
N ILE A 321 36.12 10.39 -17.46
CA ILE A 321 35.56 10.99 -18.68
C ILE A 321 36.06 12.42 -18.84
N VAL A 322 36.07 13.24 -17.78
CA VAL A 322 36.59 14.62 -17.83
C VAL A 322 38.11 14.63 -18.07
N GLU A 323 38.86 13.72 -17.46
CA GLU A 323 40.29 13.55 -17.74
C GLU A 323 40.54 13.20 -19.22
N ALA A 324 39.76 12.26 -19.78
CA ALA A 324 39.82 11.93 -21.20
C ALA A 324 39.42 13.12 -22.09
N LEU A 325 38.40 13.90 -21.71
CA LEU A 325 38.01 15.15 -22.38
C LEU A 325 39.13 16.18 -22.39
N ARG A 326 39.95 16.29 -21.34
CA ARG A 326 41.09 17.22 -21.31
C ARG A 326 42.28 16.71 -22.12
N ASN A 327 42.52 15.41 -22.10
CA ASN A 327 43.68 14.78 -22.74
C ASN A 327 43.41 14.31 -24.17
N PHE A 328 42.18 14.46 -24.68
CA PHE A 328 41.84 14.05 -26.04
C PHE A 328 42.69 14.79 -27.08
N PRO A 329 43.15 14.11 -28.13
CA PRO A 329 43.85 14.75 -29.24
C PRO A 329 43.04 15.92 -29.82
N PRO A 330 43.69 16.96 -30.36
CA PRO A 330 42.98 18.11 -30.94
C PRO A 330 41.93 17.69 -31.99
N LEU A 331 40.72 18.26 -31.87
CA LEU A 331 39.63 18.07 -32.82
C LEU A 331 39.67 19.12 -33.93
N SER A 332 38.71 19.08 -34.87
CA SER A 332 38.52 20.17 -35.83
C SER A 332 38.26 21.51 -35.10
N PRO A 333 38.58 22.67 -35.71
CA PRO A 333 38.43 23.96 -35.04
C PRO A 333 37.03 24.21 -34.44
N GLU A 334 35.98 23.78 -35.13
CA GLU A 334 34.58 23.91 -34.71
C GLU A 334 34.24 22.99 -33.51
N MET A 335 34.68 21.73 -33.57
CA MET A 335 34.50 20.78 -32.48
C MET A 335 35.31 21.19 -31.24
N GLU A 336 36.53 21.68 -31.43
CA GLU A 336 37.38 22.15 -30.35
C GLU A 336 36.77 23.38 -29.64
N ALA A 337 36.00 24.21 -30.35
CA ALA A 337 35.23 25.29 -29.72
C ALA A 337 34.14 24.75 -28.78
N LYS A 338 33.37 23.74 -29.21
CA LYS A 338 32.39 23.06 -28.35
C LYS A 338 33.03 22.33 -27.17
N ARG A 339 34.19 21.70 -27.37
CA ARG A 339 34.98 21.08 -26.30
C ARG A 339 35.45 22.12 -25.27
N ARG A 340 35.95 23.27 -25.73
CA ARG A 340 36.35 24.37 -24.83
C ARG A 340 35.17 24.91 -24.03
N ASP A 341 34.00 25.12 -24.64
CA ASP A 341 32.79 25.53 -23.92
C ASP A 341 32.38 24.51 -22.85
N LEU A 342 32.41 23.21 -23.18
CA LEU A 342 32.14 22.15 -22.22
C LEU A 342 33.13 22.16 -21.05
N LEU A 343 34.43 22.26 -21.33
CA LEU A 343 35.48 22.31 -20.30
C LEU A 343 35.38 23.58 -19.43
N ASP A 344 35.10 24.74 -20.04
CA ASP A 344 34.94 26.00 -19.32
C ASP A 344 33.80 25.93 -18.30
N ARG A 345 32.65 25.35 -18.69
CA ARG A 345 31.51 25.11 -17.79
C ARG A 345 31.85 24.18 -16.64
N ILE A 346 32.62 23.12 -16.90
CA ILE A 346 33.10 22.18 -15.88
C ILE A 346 34.01 22.91 -14.88
N ASP A 347 34.95 23.73 -15.38
CA ASP A 347 35.93 24.43 -14.55
C ASP A 347 35.27 25.56 -13.71
N HIS A 348 34.23 26.23 -14.22
CA HIS A 348 33.61 27.39 -13.58
C HIS A 348 32.35 27.09 -12.77
N ARG A 349 31.87 25.82 -12.74
CA ARG A 349 30.66 25.38 -12.01
C ARG A 349 29.46 26.32 -12.21
N VAL A 350 29.19 26.73 -13.44
CA VAL A 350 28.05 27.62 -13.74
C VAL A 350 26.77 26.90 -13.30
N LYS A 351 26.06 27.44 -12.29
CA LYS A 351 24.75 26.92 -11.87
C LYS A 351 23.84 26.91 -13.11
N SER A 352 23.34 25.73 -13.48
CA SER A 352 22.36 25.57 -14.54
C SER A 352 21.11 26.39 -14.19
N VAL A 353 20.94 27.53 -14.84
CA VAL A 353 19.65 28.23 -14.87
C VAL A 353 18.81 27.47 -15.89
N VAL A 354 17.93 26.58 -15.42
CA VAL A 354 16.82 26.13 -16.26
C VAL A 354 15.89 27.34 -16.42
N VAL A 355 15.97 28.00 -17.58
CA VAL A 355 14.99 29.01 -17.98
C VAL A 355 13.70 28.28 -18.30
N SER A 356 12.72 28.37 -17.39
CA SER A 356 11.37 27.86 -17.61
C SER A 356 10.73 28.54 -18.82
N ALA A 357 10.60 27.84 -19.96
CA ALA A 357 9.79 28.27 -21.08
C ALA A 357 8.29 28.16 -20.71
N LYS A 358 7.55 29.27 -20.86
CA LYS A 358 6.08 29.31 -20.73
C LYS A 358 5.42 28.43 -21.82
N PRO A 359 4.38 27.65 -21.51
CA PRO A 359 3.69 26.86 -22.53
C PRO A 359 2.93 27.77 -23.52
N ALA A 360 3.14 27.51 -24.81
CA ALA A 360 2.48 28.18 -25.93
C ALA A 360 0.99 27.81 -26.00
N LYS A 361 0.14 28.82 -26.24
CA LYS A 361 -1.31 28.69 -26.42
C LYS A 361 -1.64 27.94 -27.71
N VAL A 362 -2.45 26.88 -27.61
CA VAL A 362 -3.16 26.30 -28.75
C VAL A 362 -4.47 27.08 -28.96
N SER A 363 -4.63 27.59 -30.17
CA SER A 363 -5.78 28.36 -30.66
C SER A 363 -7.01 27.49 -30.94
N THR A 364 -8.17 27.86 -30.39
CA THR A 364 -9.48 27.40 -30.86
C THR A 364 -10.03 28.34 -31.97
N PRO A 365 -10.75 27.83 -32.99
CA PRO A 365 -11.32 28.66 -34.05
C PRO A 365 -12.52 29.48 -33.55
N SER A 366 -12.64 30.67 -34.12
CA SER A 366 -13.64 31.70 -33.83
C SER A 366 -15.06 31.36 -34.31
N PHE A 367 -16.07 31.80 -33.55
CA PHE A 367 -17.38 32.22 -34.08
C PHE A 367 -17.58 33.73 -33.82
N PRO A 368 -18.28 34.46 -34.72
CA PRO A 368 -18.11 35.90 -34.87
C PRO A 368 -19.07 36.76 -34.04
N SER A 369 -18.52 37.93 -33.66
CA SER A 369 -19.13 39.25 -33.49
C SER A 369 -20.28 39.40 -32.49
N GLU A 370 -20.46 40.47 -31.73
CA GLU A 370 -19.72 41.70 -31.39
C GLU A 370 -20.74 42.43 -30.49
N LYS A 371 -20.32 42.95 -29.34
CA LYS A 371 -20.54 44.35 -28.90
C LYS A 371 -20.48 44.53 -27.38
N ALA A 372 -19.47 45.32 -27.02
CA ALA A 372 -19.49 46.44 -26.09
C ALA A 372 -19.87 46.20 -24.61
N GLU A 373 -18.81 45.98 -23.83
CA GLU A 373 -18.51 46.53 -22.49
C GLU A 373 -19.66 46.84 -21.51
N ALA A 374 -19.66 46.08 -20.42
CA ALA A 374 -19.76 46.62 -19.06
C ALA A 374 -18.86 45.80 -18.12
N LYS A 375 -18.08 46.48 -17.27
CA LYS A 375 -17.17 45.91 -16.25
C LYS A 375 -17.81 44.73 -15.50
N PRO A 376 -17.06 43.64 -15.27
CA PRO A 376 -17.28 42.78 -14.12
C PRO A 376 -16.21 43.02 -13.06
N GLU A 377 -16.72 43.24 -11.87
CA GLU A 377 -16.09 43.00 -10.58
C GLU A 377 -15.31 41.69 -10.55
N ALA A 378 -14.31 41.64 -9.67
CA ALA A 378 -13.48 40.46 -9.44
C ALA A 378 -14.34 39.20 -9.22
N PRO A 379 -14.17 38.12 -10.02
CA PRO A 379 -14.73 36.83 -9.69
C PRO A 379 -13.74 36.06 -8.81
N VAL A 380 -14.06 36.07 -7.51
CA VAL A 380 -14.08 34.95 -6.57
C VAL A 380 -13.26 33.71 -6.96
N LEU A 381 -12.23 33.44 -6.14
CA LEU A 381 -11.58 32.14 -5.97
C LEU A 381 -12.61 31.01 -5.84
N THR A 382 -12.56 30.00 -6.71
CA THR A 382 -13.24 28.72 -6.49
C THR A 382 -12.21 27.60 -6.29
N SER A 383 -11.97 27.36 -4.99
CA SER A 383 -11.64 26.12 -4.27
C SER A 383 -10.59 25.14 -4.82
N SER A 384 -9.43 25.10 -4.17
CA SER A 384 -8.64 23.88 -3.99
C SER A 384 -9.48 22.82 -3.27
N VAL A 385 -9.59 21.61 -3.81
CA VAL A 385 -10.26 20.49 -3.13
C VAL A 385 -9.45 20.14 -1.87
N ALA A 386 -10.09 20.10 -0.71
CA ALA A 386 -9.44 19.74 0.56
C ALA A 386 -9.16 18.23 0.61
N GLN A 387 -7.97 17.84 1.09
CA GLN A 387 -7.57 16.46 1.33
C GLN A 387 -7.82 16.08 2.79
N ARG A 388 -8.48 14.94 3.02
CA ARG A 388 -8.84 14.44 4.35
C ARG A 388 -7.78 13.52 4.95
N PHE A 389 -7.56 13.66 6.25
CA PHE A 389 -6.69 12.84 7.09
C PHE A 389 -7.44 12.33 8.32
N LEU A 390 -7.14 11.09 8.71
CA LEU A 390 -7.61 10.47 9.96
C LEU A 390 -6.45 10.47 10.96
N VAL A 391 -6.54 11.33 11.97
CA VAL A 391 -5.48 11.60 12.95
C VAL A 391 -5.90 11.10 14.32
N LYS A 392 -5.27 10.04 14.83
CA LYS A 392 -5.44 9.56 16.20
C LYS A 392 -4.59 10.41 17.14
N ALA A 393 -5.25 11.21 17.97
CA ALA A 393 -4.63 11.91 19.08
C ALA A 393 -4.66 11.04 20.35
N SER A 394 -3.79 11.33 21.32
CA SER A 394 -3.88 10.72 22.65
C SER A 394 -5.26 10.94 23.27
N SER A 395 -5.75 9.95 24.02
CA SER A 395 -7.03 10.01 24.74
C SER A 395 -7.04 11.00 25.92
N LEU A 396 -5.89 11.59 26.29
CA LEU A 396 -5.83 12.61 27.32
C LEU A 396 -6.40 13.95 26.80
N PRO A 397 -7.45 14.52 27.43
CA PRO A 397 -8.12 15.73 26.92
C PRO A 397 -7.16 16.91 26.65
N LEU A 398 -6.22 17.16 27.57
CA LEU A 398 -5.22 18.22 27.43
C LEU A 398 -4.25 17.99 26.26
N VAL A 399 -3.92 16.74 25.94
CA VAL A 399 -3.06 16.40 24.81
C VAL A 399 -3.83 16.54 23.50
N ARG A 400 -5.11 16.16 23.49
CA ARG A 400 -6.00 16.38 22.33
C ARG A 400 -6.15 17.87 22.01
N GLU A 401 -6.38 18.71 23.02
CA GLU A 401 -6.45 20.17 22.86
C GLU A 401 -5.14 20.74 22.30
N TYR A 402 -4.00 20.27 22.82
CA TYR A 402 -2.68 20.61 22.27
C TYR A 402 -2.55 20.21 20.80
N VAL A 403 -2.89 18.97 20.43
CA VAL A 403 -2.82 18.47 19.05
C VAL A 403 -3.68 19.32 18.11
N VAL A 404 -4.93 19.63 18.49
CA VAL A 404 -5.82 20.49 17.68
C VAL A 404 -5.21 21.89 17.49
N SER A 405 -4.68 22.47 18.56
CA SER A 405 -4.00 23.76 18.52
C SER A 405 -2.75 23.72 17.63
N ALA A 406 -1.93 22.68 17.75
CA ALA A 406 -0.70 22.51 16.97
C ALA A 406 -1.00 22.32 15.48
N ILE A 407 -2.01 21.52 15.13
CA ILE A 407 -2.47 21.36 13.74
C ILE A 407 -2.95 22.71 13.19
N THR A 408 -3.75 23.46 13.96
CA THR A 408 -4.27 24.75 13.49
C THR A 408 -3.14 25.78 13.34
N GLN A 409 -2.12 25.74 14.19
CA GLN A 409 -0.96 26.61 14.07
C GLN A 409 -0.07 26.25 12.86
N GLN A 410 0.16 24.96 12.64
CA GLN A 410 0.98 24.47 11.53
C GLN A 410 0.24 24.53 10.18
N PHE A 411 -1.08 24.41 10.20
CA PHE A 411 -1.98 24.45 9.04
C PHE A 411 -3.17 25.40 9.30
N PRO A 412 -3.00 26.73 9.17
CA PRO A 412 -4.02 27.72 9.54
C PRO A 412 -5.36 27.64 8.79
N ALA A 413 -5.40 26.94 7.65
CA ALA A 413 -6.60 26.70 6.86
C ALA A 413 -7.21 25.30 7.11
N SER A 414 -6.79 24.59 8.16
CA SER A 414 -7.31 23.26 8.49
C SER A 414 -8.73 23.31 9.01
N HIS A 415 -9.59 22.41 8.54
CA HIS A 415 -10.86 22.11 9.18
C HIS A 415 -10.72 20.81 10.00
N ILE A 416 -10.89 20.91 11.32
CA ILE A 416 -10.71 19.79 12.24
C ILE A 416 -12.07 19.48 12.88
N SER A 417 -12.48 18.22 12.82
CA SER A 417 -13.66 17.72 13.52
C SER A 417 -13.34 16.39 14.21
N SER A 418 -14.07 16.05 15.27
CA SER A 418 -13.96 14.71 15.85
C SER A 418 -14.44 13.67 14.83
N LEU A 419 -13.77 12.51 14.77
CA LEU A 419 -14.31 11.39 13.98
C LEU A 419 -15.68 10.98 14.53
N LEU A 420 -15.83 11.00 15.86
CA LEU A 420 -17.08 10.73 16.57
C LEU A 420 -17.32 11.82 17.61
N GLU A 421 -18.33 12.67 17.40
CA GLU A 421 -18.71 13.71 18.37
C GLU A 421 -19.26 13.09 19.67
N GLY A 422 -18.76 13.54 20.83
CA GLY A 422 -19.26 13.13 22.15
C GLY A 422 -18.83 11.74 22.61
N GLN A 423 -17.84 11.13 21.94
CA GLN A 423 -17.25 9.83 22.34
C GLN A 423 -15.73 9.87 22.47
N GLU A 424 -15.15 11.03 22.83
CA GLU A 424 -13.71 11.30 22.84
C GLU A 424 -12.90 10.34 23.73
N ASP A 425 -13.51 9.79 24.79
CA ASP A 425 -12.90 8.82 25.71
C ASP A 425 -12.77 7.40 25.12
N THR A 426 -13.31 7.16 23.93
CA THR A 426 -13.26 5.85 23.26
C THR A 426 -12.07 5.73 22.30
N ARG A 427 -11.66 4.49 21.99
CA ARG A 427 -10.56 4.20 21.04
C ARG A 427 -10.76 4.86 19.68
N LEU A 428 -12.00 4.97 19.20
CA LEU A 428 -12.33 5.63 17.94
C LEU A 428 -12.55 7.13 18.11
N GLY A 429 -13.05 7.59 19.27
CA GLY A 429 -13.18 9.01 19.57
C GLY A 429 -11.84 9.74 19.67
N ALA A 430 -10.75 9.02 19.94
CA ALA A 430 -9.38 9.52 19.83
C ALA A 430 -9.00 10.02 18.41
N TYR A 431 -9.73 9.63 17.37
CA TYR A 431 -9.50 10.09 16.00
C TYR A 431 -10.16 11.45 15.71
N LEU A 432 -9.45 12.26 14.95
CA LEU A 432 -9.86 13.53 14.37
C LEU A 432 -9.92 13.39 12.84
N LYS A 433 -10.96 13.96 12.22
CA LYS A 433 -11.03 14.24 10.78
C LYS A 433 -10.37 15.59 10.55
N VAL A 434 -9.25 15.60 9.83
CA VAL A 434 -8.47 16.81 9.53
C VAL A 434 -8.48 17.02 8.02
N ASP A 435 -9.20 18.05 7.57
CA ASP A 435 -9.28 18.43 6.16
C ASP A 435 -8.32 19.58 5.88
N LEU A 436 -7.37 19.36 4.96
CA LEU A 436 -6.29 20.29 4.63
C LEU A 436 -6.32 20.64 3.14
N SER A 437 -6.36 21.93 2.82
CA SER A 437 -6.11 22.42 1.45
C SER A 437 -4.60 22.50 1.22
N SER A 438 -4.00 21.44 0.69
CA SER A 438 -2.56 21.33 0.44
C SER A 438 -2.26 20.83 -0.98
N ALA A 439 -1.22 21.37 -1.62
CA ALA A 439 -0.68 20.88 -2.88
C ALA A 439 0.43 19.81 -2.70
N ALA A 440 0.77 19.47 -1.44
CA ALA A 440 1.76 18.47 -1.10
C ALA A 440 1.19 17.05 -1.19
N ASP A 441 2.07 16.05 -1.34
CA ASP A 441 1.69 14.64 -1.33
C ASP A 441 0.95 14.28 -0.01
N PRO A 442 -0.16 13.51 -0.07
CA PRO A 442 -0.91 13.14 1.12
C PRO A 442 -0.07 12.38 2.16
N TRP A 443 0.86 11.51 1.78
CA TRP A 443 1.69 10.79 2.75
C TRP A 443 2.72 11.69 3.43
N VAL A 444 3.21 12.72 2.75
CA VAL A 444 4.06 13.77 3.34
C VAL A 444 3.28 14.59 4.36
N THR A 445 2.04 14.95 4.03
CA THR A 445 1.17 15.69 4.95
C THR A 445 0.80 14.83 6.17
N ALA A 446 0.56 13.53 5.98
CA ALA A 446 0.37 12.59 7.07
C ALA A 446 1.61 12.47 7.96
N ALA A 447 2.82 12.47 7.40
CA ALA A 447 4.07 12.47 8.17
C ALA A 447 4.22 13.73 9.02
N ALA A 448 3.87 14.89 8.46
CA ALA A 448 3.86 16.17 9.19
C ALA A 448 2.85 16.17 10.35
N LEU A 449 1.67 15.57 10.14
CA LEU A 449 0.69 15.37 11.20
C LEU A 449 1.17 14.37 12.27
N GLU A 450 1.82 13.27 11.90
CA GLU A 450 2.38 12.29 12.86
C GLU A 450 3.58 12.83 13.65
N ALA A 451 4.23 13.89 13.19
CA ALA A 451 5.34 14.54 13.88
C ALA A 451 4.87 15.50 15.00
N ILE A 452 3.57 15.80 15.09
CA ILE A 452 3.00 16.60 16.17
C ILE A 452 2.95 15.77 17.44
N ASP A 453 3.55 16.28 18.52
CA ASP A 453 3.54 15.61 19.82
C ASP A 453 2.11 15.29 20.27
N GLY A 454 1.88 14.04 20.67
CA GLY A 454 0.54 13.57 21.04
C GLY A 454 -0.31 13.01 19.89
N VAL A 455 0.18 13.06 18.63
CA VAL A 455 -0.39 12.30 17.52
C VAL A 455 0.20 10.88 17.51
N GLU A 456 -0.64 9.88 17.71
CA GLU A 456 -0.25 8.46 17.68
C GLU A 456 -0.17 7.94 16.24
N VAL A 457 -1.14 8.29 15.41
CA VAL A 457 -1.29 7.83 14.02
C VAL A 457 -1.91 8.95 13.19
N ALA A 458 -1.44 9.18 11.98
CA ALA A 458 -2.12 9.96 10.96
C ALA A 458 -2.09 9.19 9.65
N GLU A 459 -3.23 9.12 8.98
CA GLU A 459 -3.36 8.48 7.66
C GLU A 459 -4.09 9.38 6.70
N PRO A 460 -3.64 9.48 5.43
CA PRO A 460 -4.45 10.10 4.41
C PRO A 460 -5.64 9.18 4.09
N ASP A 461 -6.84 9.76 3.96
CA ASP A 461 -8.05 9.02 3.57
C ASP A 461 -8.07 8.82 2.04
N LEU A 462 -7.19 7.94 1.56
CA LEU A 462 -7.01 7.67 0.13
C LEU A 462 -7.91 6.52 -0.39
N PRO A 463 -8.19 6.50 -1.70
CA PRO A 463 -8.77 5.37 -2.42
C PRO A 463 -8.14 4.00 -2.13
N ARG A 464 -8.94 3.01 -1.73
CA ARG A 464 -8.45 1.62 -1.54
C ARG A 464 -9.29 0.65 -2.37
N PHE A 465 -8.69 -0.47 -2.77
CA PHE A 465 -9.27 -1.38 -3.77
C PHE A 465 -9.75 -2.69 -3.16
N THR A 466 -10.73 -3.35 -3.79
CA THR A 466 -11.47 -4.47 -3.18
C THR A 466 -11.42 -5.78 -3.99
N SER A 467 -11.09 -5.73 -5.29
CA SER A 467 -10.97 -6.90 -6.17
C SER A 467 -10.10 -6.61 -7.42
N ILE A 468 -9.63 -7.67 -8.08
CA ILE A 468 -8.82 -7.63 -9.31
C ILE A 468 -9.70 -7.72 -10.58
N GLY A 469 -11.02 -7.93 -10.46
CA GLY A 469 -11.93 -8.08 -11.60
C GLY A 469 -12.77 -6.84 -11.86
N GLY A 470 -12.43 -6.05 -12.89
CA GLY A 470 -13.26 -4.91 -13.30
C GLY A 470 -12.70 -3.90 -14.32
N LEU A 471 -11.56 -4.15 -14.97
CA LEU A 471 -11.08 -3.30 -16.08
C LEU A 471 -10.89 -4.15 -17.33
N GLY A 472 -12.01 -4.39 -18.02
CA GLY A 472 -12.04 -4.96 -19.37
C GLY A 472 -11.91 -3.88 -20.44
N ASP A 473 -11.33 -4.29 -21.57
CA ASP A 473 -10.98 -3.55 -22.79
C ASP A 473 -12.06 -2.53 -23.28
N PRO A 474 -11.72 -1.26 -23.60
CA PRO A 474 -12.69 -0.28 -24.12
C PRO A 474 -13.17 -0.52 -25.56
N ALA A 475 -12.61 -1.50 -26.27
CA ALA A 475 -12.69 -1.57 -27.73
C ALA A 475 -13.60 -2.67 -28.32
N SER A 476 -14.33 -3.45 -27.53
CA SER A 476 -15.30 -4.41 -28.10
C SER A 476 -16.51 -4.63 -27.22
N GLU A 477 -17.65 -4.03 -27.58
CA GLU A 477 -18.96 -4.69 -27.67
C GLU A 477 -20.02 -3.69 -28.19
N SER A 478 -20.70 -4.06 -29.27
CA SER A 478 -21.83 -3.33 -29.86
C SER A 478 -23.06 -3.33 -28.93
N PRO A 479 -23.97 -2.35 -29.05
CA PRO A 479 -25.08 -2.14 -28.12
C PRO A 479 -26.17 -3.20 -28.32
N SER A 480 -26.20 -4.21 -27.45
CA SER A 480 -27.38 -5.04 -27.25
C SER A 480 -27.66 -5.18 -25.75
N LEU A 481 -28.91 -4.87 -25.40
CA LEU A 481 -29.47 -4.70 -24.08
C LEU A 481 -29.58 -6.04 -23.32
N LEU A 482 -28.82 -6.19 -22.22
CA LEU A 482 -29.08 -6.93 -20.96
C LEU A 482 -27.73 -7.11 -20.21
N PRO A 483 -27.61 -6.82 -18.91
CA PRO A 483 -26.32 -6.89 -18.20
C PRO A 483 -25.87 -8.34 -17.98
N ARG A 484 -24.73 -8.73 -18.57
CA ARG A 484 -24.03 -9.98 -18.24
C ARG A 484 -23.41 -9.85 -16.84
N LEU A 485 -24.01 -10.51 -15.85
CA LEU A 485 -23.53 -10.49 -14.47
C LEU A 485 -22.47 -11.58 -14.23
N THR A 486 -21.22 -11.14 -14.10
CA THR A 486 -20.11 -11.90 -13.51
C THR A 486 -19.29 -10.95 -12.65
N GLU A 487 -19.44 -10.98 -11.32
CA GLU A 487 -18.59 -10.18 -10.41
C GLU A 487 -17.19 -10.78 -10.21
N SER A 488 -16.68 -11.40 -11.28
CA SER A 488 -15.29 -11.74 -11.60
C SER A 488 -15.27 -12.13 -13.09
N GLY A 489 -14.87 -11.21 -13.97
CA GLY A 489 -14.83 -11.45 -15.41
C GLY A 489 -13.81 -12.52 -15.77
N ARG A 490 -14.28 -13.77 -15.94
CA ARG A 490 -13.71 -14.86 -16.77
C ARG A 490 -14.64 -16.07 -16.71
N GLY A 491 -15.53 -16.21 -17.70
CA GLY A 491 -16.34 -17.43 -17.90
C GLY A 491 -17.73 -17.15 -18.47
N SER A 492 -18.30 -18.14 -19.18
CA SER A 492 -19.72 -18.16 -19.54
C SER A 492 -20.59 -18.12 -18.28
N THR A 493 -21.73 -17.41 -18.31
CA THR A 493 -22.70 -17.41 -17.20
C THR A 493 -23.05 -18.85 -16.85
N PRO A 494 -22.77 -19.31 -15.61
CA PRO A 494 -23.15 -20.66 -15.23
C PRO A 494 -24.67 -20.78 -15.38
N THR A 495 -25.08 -21.83 -16.05
CA THR A 495 -26.47 -22.13 -16.32
C THR A 495 -26.97 -23.17 -15.35
N GLU A 496 -28.28 -23.27 -15.23
CA GLU A 496 -28.93 -24.41 -14.59
C GLU A 496 -28.58 -25.73 -15.27
N THR A 497 -27.71 -25.83 -16.28
CA THR A 497 -27.18 -27.09 -16.79
C THR A 497 -25.80 -27.46 -16.25
N ASP A 498 -24.97 -26.50 -15.83
CA ASP A 498 -23.53 -26.76 -15.59
C ASP A 498 -23.24 -27.62 -14.34
N TRP A 499 -24.17 -27.66 -13.39
CA TRP A 499 -23.99 -28.37 -12.13
C TRP A 499 -24.72 -29.72 -12.06
N VAL A 500 -25.06 -30.38 -13.18
CA VAL A 500 -25.90 -31.62 -13.17
C VAL A 500 -25.42 -32.67 -12.15
N SER A 501 -24.11 -32.81 -12.00
CA SER A 501 -23.47 -33.82 -11.14
C SER A 501 -23.45 -33.46 -9.66
N SER A 502 -23.75 -32.19 -9.30
CA SER A 502 -23.71 -31.72 -7.92
C SER A 502 -24.67 -32.53 -7.03
N PRO A 503 -24.27 -32.83 -5.78
CA PRO A 503 -25.14 -33.51 -4.82
C PRO A 503 -26.47 -32.78 -4.59
N TYR A 504 -26.52 -31.45 -4.78
CA TYR A 504 -27.73 -30.66 -4.58
C TYR A 504 -28.71 -30.72 -5.77
N PHE A 505 -28.27 -31.24 -6.92
CA PHE A 505 -29.01 -31.18 -8.18
C PHE A 505 -29.27 -32.55 -8.85
N LYS A 506 -28.46 -33.57 -8.56
CA LYS A 506 -28.44 -34.91 -9.20
C LYS A 506 -29.78 -35.68 -9.25
N LYS A 507 -30.85 -35.18 -8.62
CA LYS A 507 -32.18 -35.81 -8.56
C LYS A 507 -33.35 -34.84 -8.81
N LEU A 508 -33.07 -33.61 -9.27
CA LEU A 508 -34.10 -32.59 -9.48
C LEU A 508 -34.48 -32.49 -10.97
N ASP A 509 -35.77 -32.47 -11.25
CA ASP A 509 -36.27 -32.27 -12.62
C ASP A 509 -36.21 -30.80 -13.01
N ARG A 510 -35.18 -30.46 -13.78
CA ARG A 510 -34.85 -29.09 -14.21
C ARG A 510 -35.85 -28.54 -15.23
N ASN A 511 -36.73 -29.36 -15.78
CA ASN A 511 -37.74 -28.92 -16.75
C ASN A 511 -39.06 -28.52 -16.06
N THR A 512 -39.22 -28.83 -14.77
CA THR A 512 -40.42 -28.46 -14.01
C THR A 512 -40.17 -27.18 -13.19
N PRO A 513 -41.19 -26.32 -13.01
CA PRO A 513 -41.09 -25.17 -12.11
C PRO A 513 -40.65 -25.55 -10.69
N ALA A 514 -41.14 -26.68 -10.18
CA ALA A 514 -40.79 -27.19 -8.86
C ALA A 514 -39.30 -27.58 -8.75
N GLY A 515 -38.76 -28.29 -9.73
CA GLY A 515 -37.33 -28.66 -9.72
C GLY A 515 -36.42 -27.45 -9.92
N LYS A 516 -36.79 -26.48 -10.77
CA LYS A 516 -36.07 -25.20 -10.89
C LYS A 516 -36.04 -24.42 -9.59
N ALA A 517 -37.19 -24.30 -8.91
CA ALA A 517 -37.26 -23.66 -7.59
C ALA A 517 -36.37 -24.37 -6.56
N GLN A 518 -36.31 -25.71 -6.59
CA GLN A 518 -35.39 -26.45 -5.73
C GLN A 518 -33.93 -26.22 -6.08
N ILE A 519 -33.56 -26.14 -7.37
CA ILE A 519 -32.20 -25.81 -7.82
C ILE A 519 -31.80 -24.42 -7.30
N ARG A 520 -32.66 -23.42 -7.48
CA ARG A 520 -32.40 -22.04 -7.06
C ARG A 520 -32.28 -21.90 -5.53
N LYS A 521 -32.91 -22.77 -4.74
CA LYS A 521 -32.80 -22.86 -3.26
C LYS A 521 -31.61 -23.67 -2.73
N TRP A 522 -30.66 -24.06 -3.58
CA TRP A 522 -29.61 -24.99 -3.13
C TRP A 522 -28.76 -24.46 -1.98
N SER A 523 -28.54 -23.15 -1.89
CA SER A 523 -27.72 -22.55 -0.83
C SER A 523 -28.30 -22.82 0.56
N HIS A 524 -29.63 -22.92 0.70
CA HIS A 524 -30.28 -23.32 1.95
C HIS A 524 -29.90 -24.76 2.33
N ARG A 525 -29.91 -25.67 1.36
CA ARG A 525 -29.50 -27.07 1.59
C ARG A 525 -28.01 -27.17 1.91
N ALA A 526 -27.18 -26.40 1.21
CA ALA A 526 -25.74 -26.40 1.42
C ALA A 526 -25.34 -25.99 2.84
N VAL A 527 -26.12 -25.08 3.45
CA VAL A 527 -25.93 -24.64 4.84
C VAL A 527 -26.78 -25.41 5.87
N ASN A 528 -27.38 -26.53 5.48
CA ASN A 528 -28.28 -27.34 6.31
C ASN A 528 -29.41 -26.53 6.97
N PHE A 529 -30.00 -25.61 6.22
CA PHE A 529 -31.13 -24.81 6.65
C PHE A 529 -32.47 -25.45 6.28
N SER A 530 -33.26 -25.78 7.30
CA SER A 530 -34.66 -26.20 7.18
C SER A 530 -35.51 -25.29 8.05
N GLU A 531 -36.44 -24.54 7.44
CA GLU A 531 -37.32 -23.60 8.16
C GLU A 531 -37.99 -24.27 9.37
N THR A 532 -38.55 -25.46 9.18
CA THR A 532 -39.28 -26.17 10.25
C THR A 532 -38.36 -26.59 11.39
N GLU A 533 -37.18 -27.12 11.08
CA GLU A 533 -36.23 -27.57 12.11
C GLU A 533 -35.61 -26.37 12.84
N ILE A 534 -35.25 -25.31 12.12
CA ILE A 534 -34.68 -24.10 12.72
C ILE A 534 -35.69 -23.39 13.63
N THR A 535 -36.94 -23.20 13.18
CA THR A 535 -38.02 -22.65 14.02
C THR A 535 -38.24 -23.50 15.28
N LYS A 536 -38.19 -24.83 15.16
CA LYS A 536 -38.28 -25.75 16.30
C LYS A 536 -37.10 -25.60 17.25
N LEU A 537 -35.88 -25.45 16.74
CA LEU A 537 -34.66 -25.27 17.52
C LEU A 537 -34.59 -23.92 18.24
N LEU A 538 -35.21 -22.87 17.69
CA LEU A 538 -35.38 -21.57 18.34
C LEU A 538 -36.44 -21.64 19.43
N GLY A 539 -37.54 -22.35 19.17
CA GLY A 539 -38.72 -22.34 20.04
C GLY A 539 -39.33 -20.95 20.18
N ARG A 540 -40.35 -20.80 21.05
CA ARG A 540 -41.02 -19.51 21.26
C ARG A 540 -40.07 -18.43 21.76
N SER A 541 -39.23 -18.75 22.75
CA SER A 541 -38.27 -17.81 23.30
C SER A 541 -37.27 -17.33 22.25
N GLY A 542 -36.71 -18.23 21.43
CA GLY A 542 -35.78 -17.82 20.40
C GLY A 542 -36.42 -16.93 19.33
N LEU A 543 -37.68 -17.19 18.96
CA LEU A 543 -38.41 -16.33 18.02
C LEU A 543 -38.71 -14.93 18.61
N GLU A 544 -39.06 -14.86 19.89
CA GLU A 544 -39.23 -13.58 20.60
C GLU A 544 -37.92 -12.80 20.65
N GLU A 545 -36.82 -13.45 21.07
CA GLU A 545 -35.50 -12.82 21.13
C GLU A 545 -35.05 -12.33 19.74
N LEU A 546 -35.33 -13.11 18.69
CA LEU A 546 -34.98 -12.76 17.31
C LEU A 546 -35.58 -11.40 16.88
N SER A 547 -36.77 -11.03 17.37
CA SER A 547 -37.40 -9.73 17.07
C SER A 547 -36.71 -8.53 17.74
N SER A 548 -35.94 -8.77 18.81
CA SER A 548 -35.21 -7.72 19.54
C SER A 548 -33.81 -7.48 18.99
N LEU A 549 -33.26 -8.45 18.25
CA LEU A 549 -31.93 -8.36 17.68
C LEU A 549 -31.92 -7.51 16.42
N ARG A 550 -30.82 -6.80 16.23
CA ARG A 550 -30.61 -5.90 15.10
C ARG A 550 -29.41 -6.32 14.28
N LEU A 551 -29.59 -6.31 12.96
CA LEU A 551 -28.56 -6.58 11.97
C LEU A 551 -28.42 -5.37 11.04
N ALA A 552 -27.20 -4.85 10.92
CA ALA A 552 -26.89 -3.78 9.97
C ALA A 552 -26.16 -4.36 8.76
N GLN A 553 -26.59 -3.93 7.57
CA GLN A 553 -25.99 -4.31 6.30
C GLN A 553 -25.21 -3.15 5.73
N PHE A 554 -23.88 -3.29 5.64
CA PHE A 554 -22.99 -2.30 5.04
C PHE A 554 -22.77 -2.68 3.58
N ASP A 555 -23.43 -1.95 2.69
CA ASP A 555 -23.45 -2.26 1.26
C ASP A 555 -23.63 -0.99 0.41
N THR A 556 -24.01 -1.12 -0.87
CA THR A 556 -24.28 0.00 -1.79
C THR A 556 -25.60 0.72 -1.53
N GLY A 557 -26.29 0.38 -0.44
CA GLY A 557 -27.66 0.78 -0.17
C GLY A 557 -28.66 -0.30 -0.60
N TYR A 558 -29.88 0.11 -0.91
CA TYR A 558 -30.95 -0.79 -1.35
C TYR A 558 -31.73 -0.21 -2.54
N THR A 559 -32.47 -1.07 -3.23
CA THR A 559 -33.37 -0.68 -4.33
C THR A 559 -34.79 -1.10 -4.01
N THR A 560 -35.75 -0.57 -4.77
CA THR A 560 -37.19 -0.82 -4.58
C THR A 560 -37.67 -2.20 -5.04
N HIS A 561 -36.76 -3.11 -5.40
CA HIS A 561 -37.10 -4.42 -5.95
C HIS A 561 -38.03 -5.21 -5.00
N SER A 562 -39.14 -5.73 -5.54
CA SER A 562 -40.20 -6.39 -4.79
C SER A 562 -39.71 -7.54 -3.91
N LYS A 563 -38.66 -8.25 -4.33
CA LYS A 563 -37.98 -9.28 -3.54
C LYS A 563 -37.53 -8.88 -2.14
N VAL A 564 -37.21 -7.62 -1.87
CA VAL A 564 -36.78 -7.16 -0.53
C VAL A 564 -37.82 -6.29 0.17
N LYS A 565 -39.03 -6.19 -0.42
CA LYS A 565 -40.10 -5.33 0.05
C LYS A 565 -40.48 -5.65 1.51
N GLY A 566 -40.43 -4.63 2.36
CA GLY A 566 -40.76 -4.75 3.79
C GLY A 566 -39.75 -5.55 4.61
N GLY A 567 -38.58 -5.89 4.08
CA GLY A 567 -37.49 -6.53 4.83
C GLY A 567 -36.46 -5.54 5.38
N PHE A 568 -36.41 -4.32 4.85
CA PHE A 568 -35.51 -3.26 5.30
C PHE A 568 -36.16 -2.31 6.31
N ASN A 569 -35.39 -1.87 7.30
CA ASN A 569 -35.76 -0.84 8.25
C ASN A 569 -35.41 0.56 7.71
N LEU A 570 -36.33 1.15 6.96
CA LEU A 570 -36.17 2.47 6.33
C LEU A 570 -36.39 3.66 7.27
N ASN A 571 -36.60 3.40 8.57
CA ASN A 571 -36.67 4.47 9.58
C ASN A 571 -35.32 4.71 10.25
N MET A 572 -34.38 3.79 10.05
CA MET A 572 -33.07 3.75 10.71
C MET A 572 -31.95 3.60 9.70
N ASP A 573 -32.27 3.58 8.41
CA ASP A 573 -31.28 3.50 7.34
C ASP A 573 -30.45 4.78 7.32
N TYR A 574 -29.27 4.65 6.72
CA TYR A 574 -28.28 5.71 6.75
C TYR A 574 -27.42 5.67 5.49
N ASP A 575 -27.31 6.80 4.81
CA ASP A 575 -26.33 7.00 3.75
C ASP A 575 -25.12 7.71 4.33
N ALA A 576 -24.03 6.97 4.50
CA ALA A 576 -22.77 7.53 4.99
C ALA A 576 -22.06 8.38 3.91
N ILE A 577 -22.48 8.30 2.64
CA ILE A 577 -21.89 9.02 1.51
C ILE A 577 -22.53 10.40 1.34
N GLU A 578 -23.85 10.48 1.54
CA GLU A 578 -24.65 11.71 1.43
C GLU A 578 -24.97 12.31 2.81
N GLU A 579 -24.59 11.60 3.89
CA GLU A 579 -24.76 11.96 5.30
C GLU A 579 -26.23 12.21 5.68
N ASP A 580 -27.15 11.45 5.09
CA ASP A 580 -28.58 11.52 5.37
C ASP A 580 -29.16 10.16 5.81
N ASN A 581 -30.46 10.13 6.05
CA ASN A 581 -31.18 8.90 6.40
C ASN A 581 -31.94 8.34 5.18
N GLU A 582 -31.33 8.36 3.98
CA GLU A 582 -31.87 7.76 2.76
C GLU A 582 -30.82 6.84 2.09
N ALA A 583 -30.70 5.60 2.56
CA ALA A 583 -29.73 4.64 2.03
C ALA A 583 -30.12 4.04 0.66
N MET A 584 -31.02 4.70 -0.08
CA MET A 584 -31.47 4.20 -1.37
C MET A 584 -30.36 4.31 -2.41
N ASP A 585 -30.08 3.21 -3.11
CA ASP A 585 -29.11 3.18 -4.19
C ASP A 585 -29.71 3.88 -5.40
N ALA A 586 -29.37 5.15 -5.61
CA ALA A 586 -29.80 5.91 -6.77
C ALA A 586 -29.13 5.39 -8.05
N ARG A 587 -29.93 5.08 -9.07
CA ARG A 587 -29.45 4.59 -10.38
C ARG A 587 -28.50 5.63 -10.98
N SER A 588 -27.21 5.36 -10.92
CA SER A 588 -26.19 6.28 -11.42
C SER A 588 -25.37 5.59 -12.51
N GLY A 589 -25.29 6.18 -13.70
CA GLY A 589 -24.58 5.60 -14.85
C GLY A 589 -23.06 5.56 -14.67
N GLY A 590 -22.38 4.55 -15.25
CA GLY A 590 -20.92 4.41 -15.28
C GLY A 590 -20.42 2.95 -15.36
N ILE A 591 -19.18 2.75 -15.85
CA ILE A 591 -18.57 1.44 -16.15
C ILE A 591 -18.22 0.60 -14.89
N LEU A 592 -18.09 1.24 -13.71
CA LEU A 592 -17.64 0.61 -12.45
C LEU A 592 -18.72 0.56 -11.35
N LYS A 593 -19.99 0.80 -11.68
CA LYS A 593 -21.07 0.94 -10.69
C LYS A 593 -21.93 -0.33 -10.61
N HIS A 594 -21.98 -0.92 -9.41
CA HIS A 594 -22.71 -2.17 -9.12
C HIS A 594 -24.08 -1.87 -8.52
N PHE A 595 -24.93 -1.18 -9.28
CA PHE A 595 -26.30 -0.82 -8.86
C PHE A 595 -27.06 -2.03 -8.28
N GLY A 596 -27.66 -1.84 -7.10
CA GLY A 596 -28.47 -2.86 -6.43
C GLY A 596 -27.68 -4.04 -5.87
N HIS A 597 -26.36 -3.91 -5.65
CA HIS A 597 -25.58 -4.96 -4.95
C HIS A 597 -26.13 -5.22 -3.55
N GLY A 598 -26.42 -4.19 -2.75
CA GLY A 598 -27.00 -4.38 -1.43
C GLY A 598 -28.39 -5.02 -1.44
N THR A 599 -29.19 -4.81 -2.48
CA THR A 599 -30.44 -5.55 -2.69
C THR A 599 -30.19 -7.04 -2.95
N ARG A 600 -29.19 -7.36 -3.77
CA ARG A 600 -28.82 -8.75 -4.08
C ARG A 600 -28.36 -9.50 -2.84
N THR A 601 -27.41 -8.95 -2.09
CA THR A 601 -26.90 -9.56 -0.86
C THR A 601 -27.96 -9.56 0.25
N GLY A 602 -28.75 -8.50 0.37
CA GLY A 602 -29.87 -8.38 1.31
C GLY A 602 -30.95 -9.43 1.05
N SER A 603 -31.22 -9.78 -0.21
CA SER A 603 -32.21 -10.81 -0.56
C SER A 603 -31.92 -12.19 0.06
N ILE A 604 -30.66 -12.50 0.34
CA ILE A 604 -30.23 -13.74 1.00
C ILE A 604 -30.65 -13.76 2.48
N LEU A 605 -30.82 -12.59 3.10
CA LEU A 605 -31.30 -12.42 4.47
C LEU A 605 -32.82 -12.29 4.52
N ILE A 606 -33.36 -11.38 3.71
CA ILE A 606 -34.73 -10.85 3.85
C ILE A 606 -35.63 -11.05 2.62
N GLY A 607 -35.16 -11.80 1.61
CA GLY A 607 -35.92 -12.05 0.38
C GLY A 607 -37.31 -12.65 0.64
N VAL A 608 -38.37 -12.01 0.17
CA VAL A 608 -39.74 -12.49 0.35
C VAL A 608 -39.99 -13.77 -0.46
N SER A 609 -40.84 -14.65 0.07
CA SER A 609 -41.12 -15.92 -0.59
C SER A 609 -41.94 -15.80 -1.87
N ASP A 610 -42.68 -14.70 -2.03
CA ASP A 610 -43.53 -14.40 -3.19
C ASP A 610 -43.33 -12.94 -3.64
N SER A 611 -43.13 -12.70 -4.93
CA SER A 611 -42.87 -11.37 -5.50
C SER A 611 -43.34 -11.26 -6.94
N GLU A 612 -43.54 -10.04 -7.44
CA GLU A 612 -44.17 -9.78 -8.76
C GLU A 612 -43.42 -10.41 -9.93
N VAL A 613 -42.09 -10.49 -9.86
CA VAL A 613 -41.22 -11.13 -10.86
C VAL A 613 -40.79 -12.55 -10.55
N SER A 614 -41.20 -13.07 -9.39
CA SER A 614 -40.96 -14.47 -9.03
C SER A 614 -42.20 -15.07 -8.36
N PRO A 615 -43.36 -15.04 -9.07
CA PRO A 615 -44.56 -15.67 -8.57
C PRO A 615 -44.29 -17.18 -8.47
N SER A 616 -44.70 -17.82 -7.38
CA SER A 616 -44.55 -19.28 -7.09
C SER A 616 -43.22 -19.79 -6.48
N ARG A 617 -42.57 -19.00 -5.61
CA ARG A 617 -41.44 -19.46 -4.76
C ARG A 617 -40.20 -19.90 -5.55
N GLU A 618 -39.82 -19.19 -6.60
CA GLU A 618 -38.77 -19.65 -7.52
C GLU A 618 -37.34 -19.62 -6.95
N GLY A 619 -37.15 -19.41 -5.66
CA GLY A 619 -36.00 -19.99 -4.97
C GLY A 619 -34.99 -19.05 -4.33
N ASN A 620 -35.15 -17.75 -4.48
CA ASN A 620 -34.52 -16.77 -3.59
C ASN A 620 -35.51 -16.42 -2.47
N VAL A 621 -35.31 -17.00 -1.28
CA VAL A 621 -36.07 -16.68 -0.05
C VAL A 621 -35.02 -16.42 1.02
N GLY A 622 -35.07 -15.28 1.69
CA GLY A 622 -34.07 -14.94 2.69
C GLY A 622 -34.09 -15.91 3.88
N LEU A 623 -32.92 -16.29 4.40
CA LEU A 623 -32.83 -17.22 5.54
C LEU A 623 -33.56 -16.71 6.78
N LEU A 624 -33.46 -15.42 7.07
CA LEU A 624 -34.17 -14.80 8.19
C LEU A 624 -35.67 -14.67 7.88
N ARG A 625 -35.99 -14.22 6.66
CA ARG A 625 -37.39 -14.08 6.21
C ARG A 625 -38.14 -15.40 6.22
N ALA A 626 -37.50 -16.50 5.84
CA ALA A 626 -38.08 -17.84 5.86
C ALA A 626 -38.60 -18.21 7.26
N ILE A 627 -37.88 -17.83 8.32
CA ILE A 627 -38.31 -18.06 9.70
C ILE A 627 -39.41 -17.07 10.11
N THR A 628 -39.25 -15.80 9.75
CA THR A 628 -40.09 -14.73 10.33
C THR A 628 -41.41 -14.51 9.61
N GLU A 629 -41.51 -14.82 8.32
CA GLU A 629 -42.71 -14.59 7.52
C GLU A 629 -43.88 -15.47 7.97
N LYS A 630 -43.62 -16.75 8.28
CA LYS A 630 -44.64 -17.69 8.72
C LYS A 630 -45.12 -17.42 10.14
N ASP A 631 -44.19 -17.13 11.04
CA ASP A 631 -44.46 -16.90 12.46
C ASP A 631 -44.79 -15.42 12.77
N LYS A 632 -44.84 -14.56 11.73
CA LYS A 632 -45.13 -13.11 11.81
C LYS A 632 -44.21 -12.35 12.76
N VAL A 633 -42.95 -12.76 12.84
CA VAL A 633 -41.94 -12.07 13.66
C VAL A 633 -41.52 -10.78 12.92
N PRO A 634 -41.62 -9.60 13.53
CA PRO A 634 -41.27 -8.33 12.88
C PRO A 634 -39.74 -8.15 12.87
N LEU A 635 -39.05 -8.93 12.03
CA LEU A 635 -37.62 -8.79 11.82
C LEU A 635 -37.36 -8.06 10.51
N VAL A 636 -36.62 -6.95 10.62
CA VAL A 636 -36.09 -6.17 9.51
C VAL A 636 -34.60 -5.98 9.72
N ILE A 637 -33.84 -5.83 8.64
CA ILE A 637 -32.43 -5.46 8.69
C ILE A 637 -32.27 -3.99 8.29
N THR A 638 -31.25 -3.32 8.78
CA THR A 638 -31.05 -1.90 8.47
C THR A 638 -29.99 -1.75 7.39
N PRO A 639 -30.33 -1.15 6.23
CA PRO A 639 -29.34 -0.86 5.20
C PRO A 639 -28.53 0.38 5.57
N PHE A 640 -27.21 0.28 5.48
CA PHE A 640 -26.29 1.41 5.52
C PHE A 640 -25.58 1.47 4.18
N ARG A 641 -25.76 2.59 3.48
CA ARG A 641 -25.05 2.85 2.22
C ARG A 641 -23.68 3.43 2.57
N VAL A 642 -22.65 2.62 2.38
CA VAL A 642 -21.25 2.98 2.71
C VAL A 642 -20.37 3.13 1.47
N ALA A 643 -20.88 2.74 0.29
CA ALA A 643 -20.16 2.85 -0.98
C ALA A 643 -21.13 2.99 -2.18
N LYS A 644 -20.71 3.68 -3.25
CA LYS A 644 -21.49 3.78 -4.51
C LYS A 644 -21.33 2.54 -5.42
N SER A 645 -20.45 1.62 -5.02
CA SER A 645 -20.05 0.40 -5.72
C SER A 645 -19.46 -0.56 -4.68
N VAL A 646 -19.17 -1.81 -5.02
CA VAL A 646 -18.48 -2.75 -4.10
C VAL A 646 -16.99 -2.39 -3.86
N ILE A 647 -16.59 -1.19 -4.25
CA ILE A 647 -15.25 -0.63 -4.10
C ILE A 647 -15.30 0.59 -3.17
N LEU A 648 -14.55 0.55 -2.06
CA LEU A 648 -14.41 1.63 -1.09
C LEU A 648 -13.26 2.58 -1.50
N ILE A 649 -13.52 3.40 -2.52
CA ILE A 649 -12.57 4.40 -3.03
C ILE A 649 -12.67 5.68 -2.18
N GLY A 650 -11.80 5.83 -1.17
CA GLY A 650 -11.66 7.05 -0.36
C GLY A 650 -12.86 7.24 0.55
N ARG A 651 -13.28 6.13 1.18
CA ARG A 651 -14.54 6.02 1.95
C ARG A 651 -14.32 5.40 3.33
N ILE A 652 -13.10 5.51 3.87
CA ILE A 652 -12.79 4.89 5.17
C ILE A 652 -13.48 5.66 6.29
N SER A 653 -13.58 6.99 6.20
CA SER A 653 -14.31 7.81 7.17
C SER A 653 -15.80 7.42 7.25
N GLU A 654 -16.45 7.23 6.10
CA GLU A 654 -17.85 6.88 5.94
C GLU A 654 -18.15 5.48 6.49
N LEU A 655 -17.25 4.52 6.27
CA LEU A 655 -17.35 3.20 6.88
C LEU A 655 -17.20 3.24 8.40
N VAL A 656 -16.29 4.07 8.93
CA VAL A 656 -16.13 4.24 10.39
C VAL A 656 -17.36 4.88 11.00
N ASP A 657 -17.93 5.89 10.35
CA ASP A 657 -19.13 6.60 10.81
C ASP A 657 -20.34 5.65 10.83
N ALA A 658 -20.58 4.91 9.74
CA ALA A 658 -21.63 3.89 9.67
C ALA A 658 -21.45 2.78 10.71
N ALA A 659 -20.25 2.23 10.83
CA ALA A 659 -19.94 1.15 11.76
C ALA A 659 -20.09 1.60 13.20
N THR A 660 -19.60 2.78 13.55
CA THR A 660 -19.74 3.31 14.92
C THR A 660 -21.20 3.59 15.22
N ARG A 661 -21.97 4.18 14.29
CA ARG A 661 -23.41 4.39 14.47
C ARG A 661 -24.15 3.08 14.74
N ALA A 662 -23.84 2.01 14.01
CA ALA A 662 -24.44 0.70 14.25
C ALA A 662 -24.01 0.13 15.62
N ILE A 663 -22.73 0.20 15.96
CA ILE A 663 -22.19 -0.29 17.24
C ILE A 663 -22.83 0.46 18.43
N SER A 664 -22.93 1.79 18.36
CA SER A 664 -23.51 2.64 19.41
C SER A 664 -25.02 2.49 19.51
N SER A 665 -25.69 2.21 18.39
CA SER A 665 -27.14 1.92 18.33
C SER A 665 -27.50 0.50 18.77
N GLY A 666 -26.53 -0.25 19.30
CA GLY A 666 -26.73 -1.56 19.91
C GLY A 666 -27.01 -2.68 18.91
N TYR A 667 -26.47 -2.61 17.69
CA TYR A 667 -26.57 -3.72 16.74
C TYR A 667 -25.71 -4.89 17.18
N GLN A 668 -26.24 -6.12 17.12
CA GLN A 668 -25.51 -7.33 17.54
C GLN A 668 -24.74 -7.98 16.39
N VAL A 669 -25.23 -7.81 15.15
CA VAL A 669 -24.60 -8.40 13.96
C VAL A 669 -24.41 -7.33 12.89
N LEU A 670 -23.21 -7.30 12.30
CA LEU A 670 -22.90 -6.49 11.13
C LEU A 670 -22.55 -7.44 9.98
N THR A 671 -23.06 -7.17 8.78
CA THR A 671 -22.66 -7.86 7.55
C THR A 671 -22.08 -6.88 6.57
N MET A 672 -20.92 -7.21 6.00
CA MET A 672 -20.23 -6.35 5.04
C MET A 672 -19.73 -7.19 3.87
N SER A 673 -20.33 -6.96 2.71
CA SER A 673 -20.07 -7.70 1.47
C SER A 673 -19.06 -6.96 0.56
N MET A 674 -18.07 -6.30 1.17
CA MET A 674 -16.97 -5.58 0.53
C MET A 674 -15.77 -5.50 1.49
N GLY A 675 -14.59 -5.13 0.98
CA GLY A 675 -13.41 -4.92 1.83
C GLY A 675 -12.20 -4.46 1.04
N VAL A 676 -11.23 -3.81 1.69
CA VAL A 676 -10.16 -3.03 1.07
C VAL A 676 -8.75 -3.62 1.21
N LEU A 677 -7.89 -3.26 0.27
CA LEU A 677 -6.45 -3.46 0.31
C LEU A 677 -5.71 -2.15 -0.06
N PRO A 678 -4.66 -1.77 0.69
CA PRO A 678 -4.30 -2.32 2.00
C PRO A 678 -5.32 -1.94 3.08
N GLY A 679 -5.32 -2.67 4.20
CA GLY A 679 -6.01 -2.24 5.42
C GLY A 679 -5.31 -1.06 6.10
N GLY A 680 -5.89 -0.49 7.16
CA GLY A 680 -5.27 0.56 7.97
C GLY A 680 -5.53 0.38 9.48
N PRO A 681 -4.76 1.04 10.37
CA PRO A 681 -4.96 1.10 11.81
C PRO A 681 -6.36 1.53 12.21
N VAL A 682 -6.99 2.49 11.53
CA VAL A 682 -8.37 2.91 11.86
C VAL A 682 -9.38 1.77 11.70
N LEU A 683 -9.28 0.98 10.61
CA LEU A 683 -10.14 -0.20 10.40
C LEU A 683 -9.85 -1.33 11.40
N ARG A 684 -8.59 -1.42 11.86
CA ARG A 684 -8.19 -2.38 12.91
C ARG A 684 -8.77 -1.98 14.27
N ASP A 685 -8.69 -0.71 14.62
CA ASP A 685 -9.26 -0.15 15.85
C ASP A 685 -10.81 -0.19 15.81
N LEU A 686 -11.41 -0.05 14.62
CA LEU A 686 -12.84 -0.24 14.41
C LEU A 686 -13.26 -1.71 14.60
N ALA A 687 -12.55 -2.65 13.98
CA ALA A 687 -12.76 -4.08 14.17
C ALA A 687 -12.63 -4.48 15.65
N ARG A 688 -11.61 -3.97 16.33
CA ARG A 688 -11.44 -4.15 17.78
C ARG A 688 -12.60 -3.55 18.56
N SER A 689 -13.04 -2.34 18.23
CA SER A 689 -14.15 -1.69 18.94
C SER A 689 -15.46 -2.45 18.80
N ALA A 690 -15.75 -3.04 17.63
CA ALA A 690 -16.87 -3.94 17.43
C ALA A 690 -16.74 -5.21 18.30
N TYR A 691 -15.55 -5.83 18.27
CA TYR A 691 -15.22 -7.04 19.03
C TYR A 691 -15.38 -6.85 20.55
N GLU A 692 -14.78 -5.80 21.10
CA GLU A 692 -14.80 -5.48 22.54
C GLU A 692 -16.22 -5.18 23.06
N ARG A 693 -17.12 -4.75 22.17
CA ARG A 693 -18.56 -4.53 22.46
C ARG A 693 -19.43 -5.74 22.17
N GLY A 694 -18.84 -6.88 21.79
CA GLY A 694 -19.56 -8.11 21.54
C GLY A 694 -20.42 -8.08 20.27
N VAL A 695 -20.01 -7.29 19.27
CA VAL A 695 -20.68 -7.22 17.97
C VAL A 695 -20.05 -8.25 17.04
N ILE A 696 -20.87 -9.15 16.48
CA ILE A 696 -20.41 -10.15 15.52
C ILE A 696 -20.37 -9.49 14.13
N TRP A 697 -19.18 -9.21 13.63
CA TRP A 697 -19.00 -8.62 12.31
C TRP A 697 -18.59 -9.68 11.28
N CYS A 698 -19.50 -10.01 10.37
CA CYS A 698 -19.25 -10.92 9.25
C CYS A 698 -18.77 -10.14 8.03
N CYS A 699 -17.60 -10.48 7.50
CA CYS A 699 -17.00 -9.80 6.35
C CYS A 699 -16.60 -10.77 5.25
N ALA A 700 -16.83 -10.36 4.00
CA ALA A 700 -16.36 -11.07 2.83
C ALA A 700 -14.82 -11.17 2.82
N ALA A 701 -14.29 -12.36 2.59
CA ALA A 701 -12.84 -12.57 2.52
C ALA A 701 -12.19 -11.83 1.33
N GLY A 702 -12.97 -11.50 0.30
CA GLY A 702 -12.52 -10.78 -0.91
C GLY A 702 -12.61 -11.64 -2.17
N ASN A 703 -12.55 -10.99 -3.34
CA ASN A 703 -12.65 -11.65 -4.65
C ASN A 703 -11.37 -11.41 -5.48
N GLU A 704 -10.86 -12.47 -6.10
CA GLU A 704 -9.80 -12.47 -7.13
C GLU A 704 -8.40 -11.95 -6.77
N VAL A 705 -8.22 -11.36 -5.59
CA VAL A 705 -6.90 -10.94 -5.05
C VAL A 705 -6.16 -12.06 -4.31
N LYS A 706 -6.80 -13.24 -4.17
CA LYS A 706 -6.36 -14.48 -3.50
C LYS A 706 -5.87 -14.36 -2.06
N VAL A 707 -5.84 -13.16 -1.47
CA VAL A 707 -5.52 -12.88 -0.05
C VAL A 707 -6.71 -12.24 0.66
N VAL A 708 -6.82 -12.43 1.98
CA VAL A 708 -7.96 -11.91 2.75
C VAL A 708 -7.87 -10.37 2.88
N VAL A 709 -8.95 -9.67 2.51
CA VAL A 709 -9.03 -8.20 2.53
C VAL A 709 -9.39 -7.65 3.92
N ALA A 710 -9.20 -6.35 4.16
CA ALA A 710 -9.67 -5.70 5.38
C ALA A 710 -11.15 -5.28 5.26
N PRO A 711 -11.97 -5.37 6.32
CA PRO A 711 -11.60 -5.72 7.69
C PRO A 711 -11.58 -7.24 7.96
N ALA A 712 -11.96 -8.11 7.01
CA ALA A 712 -12.02 -9.56 7.21
C ALA A 712 -10.72 -10.19 7.74
N LYS A 713 -9.56 -9.62 7.43
CA LYS A 713 -8.25 -10.09 7.94
C LYS A 713 -7.97 -9.78 9.42
N TYR A 714 -8.75 -8.93 10.08
CA TYR A 714 -8.45 -8.50 11.44
C TYR A 714 -9.00 -9.45 12.51
N PRO A 715 -8.27 -9.67 13.63
CA PRO A 715 -8.77 -10.44 14.76
C PRO A 715 -10.13 -9.90 15.25
N GLY A 716 -11.00 -10.77 15.75
CA GLY A 716 -12.34 -10.37 16.20
C GLY A 716 -13.39 -10.23 15.10
N VAL A 717 -13.00 -10.18 13.81
CA VAL A 717 -13.92 -10.25 12.66
C VAL A 717 -14.17 -11.70 12.26
N ILE A 718 -15.36 -12.01 11.74
CA ILE A 718 -15.70 -13.32 11.17
C ILE A 718 -15.47 -13.26 9.65
N SER A 719 -14.40 -13.88 9.18
CA SER A 719 -13.99 -13.88 7.76
C SER A 719 -14.65 -15.00 6.98
N VAL A 720 -15.31 -14.67 5.87
CA VAL A 720 -16.16 -15.60 5.11
C VAL A 720 -15.65 -15.80 3.69
N ALA A 721 -15.21 -17.04 3.38
CA ALA A 721 -14.88 -17.48 2.03
C ALA A 721 -16.10 -18.10 1.32
N ALA A 722 -15.98 -18.32 0.00
CA ALA A 722 -17.07 -18.82 -0.84
C ALA A 722 -16.84 -20.24 -1.39
N SER A 723 -17.91 -21.04 -1.37
CA SER A 723 -17.99 -22.34 -2.03
C SER A 723 -18.97 -22.34 -3.19
N ASN A 724 -18.88 -23.40 -3.99
CA ASN A 724 -19.77 -23.68 -5.11
C ASN A 724 -20.70 -24.87 -4.83
N PRO A 725 -21.64 -25.19 -5.74
CA PRO A 725 -22.57 -26.31 -5.58
C PRO A 725 -21.92 -27.70 -5.48
N ASP A 726 -20.63 -27.86 -5.76
CA ASP A 726 -19.91 -29.13 -5.59
C ASP A 726 -19.22 -29.25 -4.22
N ASP A 727 -19.55 -28.36 -3.28
CA ASP A 727 -18.87 -28.23 -1.98
C ASP A 727 -17.35 -28.00 -2.14
N ALA A 728 -16.94 -27.42 -3.28
CA ALA A 728 -15.58 -27.03 -3.59
C ALA A 728 -15.41 -25.51 -3.40
N PRO A 729 -14.16 -25.03 -3.27
CA PRO A 729 -13.90 -23.59 -3.26
C PRO A 729 -14.39 -22.96 -4.57
N TRP A 730 -15.04 -21.80 -4.47
CA TRP A 730 -15.18 -20.95 -5.65
C TRP A 730 -13.80 -20.40 -6.03
N THR A 731 -13.43 -20.54 -7.31
CA THR A 731 -12.10 -20.14 -7.82
C THR A 731 -11.77 -18.67 -7.52
N GLY A 732 -12.78 -17.80 -7.54
CA GLY A 732 -12.64 -16.38 -7.26
C GLY A 732 -12.51 -16.01 -5.78
N SER A 733 -12.70 -16.95 -4.85
CA SER A 733 -12.64 -16.66 -3.42
C SER A 733 -11.21 -16.36 -2.97
N CYS A 734 -11.05 -15.31 -2.17
CA CYS A 734 -9.85 -15.13 -1.37
C CYS A 734 -9.76 -16.17 -0.26
N ARG A 735 -8.53 -16.43 0.19
CA ARG A 735 -8.19 -17.55 1.08
C ARG A 735 -6.97 -17.21 1.93
N GLY A 736 -6.86 -17.83 3.09
CA GLY A 736 -5.78 -17.54 4.05
C GLY A 736 -6.08 -18.08 5.45
N PRO A 737 -5.09 -18.05 6.35
CA PRO A 737 -5.27 -18.46 7.74
C PRO A 737 -6.28 -17.59 8.51
N GLU A 738 -6.59 -16.39 8.01
CA GLU A 738 -7.58 -15.47 8.58
C GLU A 738 -9.02 -15.89 8.29
N VAL A 739 -9.27 -16.81 7.35
CA VAL A 739 -10.63 -17.27 7.03
C VAL A 739 -11.17 -18.14 8.16
N ASP A 740 -12.37 -17.83 8.66
CA ASP A 740 -13.02 -18.61 9.72
C ASP A 740 -13.89 -19.75 9.17
N ILE A 741 -14.64 -19.45 8.13
CA ILE A 741 -15.67 -20.35 7.59
C ILE A 741 -15.85 -20.11 6.09
N THR A 742 -16.35 -21.14 5.40
CA THR A 742 -16.79 -21.03 4.01
C THR A 742 -18.31 -21.19 3.92
N ALA A 743 -18.97 -20.39 3.08
CA ALA A 743 -20.40 -20.49 2.81
C ALA A 743 -20.71 -20.40 1.30
N PRO A 744 -21.92 -20.77 0.85
CA PRO A 744 -22.31 -20.71 -0.56
C PRO A 744 -22.13 -19.33 -1.19
N GLY A 745 -21.32 -19.23 -2.24
CA GLY A 745 -21.02 -17.96 -2.90
C GLY A 745 -20.92 -18.00 -4.42
N GLU A 746 -20.91 -19.17 -5.06
CA GLU A 746 -20.99 -19.31 -6.53
C GLU A 746 -22.35 -19.89 -6.93
N PHE A 747 -22.97 -19.36 -7.98
CA PHE A 747 -24.27 -19.77 -8.50
C PHE A 747 -25.44 -19.48 -7.54
N ILE A 748 -25.44 -18.29 -6.94
CA ILE A 748 -26.48 -17.84 -6.01
C ILE A 748 -27.58 -17.06 -6.75
N TYR A 749 -28.83 -17.49 -6.64
CA TYR A 749 -29.96 -16.85 -7.31
C TYR A 749 -30.38 -15.56 -6.58
N VAL A 750 -30.36 -14.40 -7.23
CA VAL A 750 -30.52 -13.07 -6.64
C VAL A 750 -31.33 -12.11 -7.53
N PRO A 751 -31.99 -11.08 -6.96
CA PRO A 751 -32.79 -10.09 -7.71
C PRO A 751 -31.95 -9.02 -8.41
N VAL A 752 -32.40 -8.54 -9.56
CA VAL A 752 -31.77 -7.45 -10.30
C VAL A 752 -32.80 -6.51 -10.93
N LEU A 753 -32.39 -5.26 -11.16
CA LEU A 753 -33.21 -4.26 -11.85
C LEU A 753 -32.60 -3.96 -13.22
N GLY A 754 -33.35 -4.29 -14.27
CA GLY A 754 -33.03 -3.97 -15.66
C GLY A 754 -33.46 -2.56 -16.08
N ASP A 755 -33.51 -2.33 -17.39
CA ASP A 755 -33.91 -1.03 -17.95
C ASP A 755 -35.35 -0.65 -17.60
N GLY A 756 -35.56 0.64 -17.33
CA GLY A 756 -36.86 1.16 -16.89
C GLY A 756 -37.33 0.66 -15.52
N ASN A 757 -36.41 0.22 -14.64
CA ASN A 757 -36.70 -0.42 -13.34
C ASN A 757 -37.49 -1.73 -13.46
N LYS A 758 -37.39 -2.41 -14.60
CA LYS A 758 -37.95 -3.75 -14.76
C LYS A 758 -37.23 -4.71 -13.81
N GLU A 759 -37.98 -5.30 -12.89
CA GLU A 759 -37.47 -6.33 -12.00
C GLU A 759 -37.16 -7.63 -12.76
N ASP A 760 -36.13 -8.35 -12.34
CA ASP A 760 -35.72 -9.65 -12.89
C ASP A 760 -34.86 -10.43 -11.85
N MET A 761 -34.51 -11.67 -12.16
CA MET A 761 -33.71 -12.54 -11.30
C MET A 761 -32.56 -13.19 -12.09
N THR A 762 -31.43 -13.43 -11.42
CA THR A 762 -30.22 -13.97 -12.06
C THR A 762 -29.35 -14.75 -11.09
N PHE A 763 -28.25 -15.34 -11.57
CA PHE A 763 -27.24 -15.97 -10.72
C PHE A 763 -26.03 -15.06 -10.52
N GLY A 764 -25.53 -14.97 -9.28
CA GLY A 764 -24.35 -14.21 -8.89
C GLY A 764 -23.27 -15.08 -8.25
N ASN A 765 -22.02 -14.62 -8.37
CA ASN A 765 -20.83 -15.25 -7.78
C ASN A 765 -20.05 -14.22 -6.94
N GLY A 766 -19.58 -14.58 -5.75
CA GLY A 766 -18.88 -13.68 -4.84
C GLY A 766 -18.83 -14.15 -3.39
N THR A 767 -17.74 -13.82 -2.69
CA THR A 767 -17.71 -13.88 -1.21
C THR A 767 -18.74 -12.94 -0.58
N SER A 768 -19.16 -11.92 -1.33
CA SER A 768 -20.31 -11.04 -1.07
C SER A 768 -21.64 -11.79 -0.88
N TYR A 769 -21.86 -12.91 -1.58
CA TYR A 769 -23.07 -13.74 -1.43
C TYR A 769 -22.91 -14.79 -0.34
N ALA A 770 -21.69 -15.22 -0.02
CA ALA A 770 -21.40 -16.12 1.09
C ALA A 770 -21.64 -15.45 2.46
N THR A 771 -21.20 -14.20 2.61
CA THR A 771 -21.21 -13.47 3.89
C THR A 771 -22.59 -13.34 4.56
N PRO A 772 -23.68 -13.00 3.84
CA PRO A 772 -25.01 -12.93 4.42
C PRO A 772 -25.53 -14.25 4.99
N HIS A 773 -25.11 -15.41 4.48
CA HIS A 773 -25.48 -16.70 5.06
C HIS A 773 -24.94 -16.86 6.50
N VAL A 774 -23.70 -16.42 6.73
CA VAL A 774 -23.06 -16.45 8.06
C VAL A 774 -23.66 -15.40 8.99
N ALA A 775 -24.01 -14.23 8.48
CA ALA A 775 -24.70 -13.19 9.26
C ALA A 775 -26.10 -13.64 9.73
N ALA A 776 -26.87 -14.32 8.86
CA ALA A 776 -28.13 -14.95 9.27
C ALA A 776 -27.90 -16.01 10.35
N ALA A 777 -26.89 -16.87 10.17
CA ALA A 777 -26.53 -17.89 11.14
C ALA A 777 -26.14 -17.30 12.51
N ALA A 778 -25.40 -16.18 12.52
CA ALA A 778 -25.06 -15.44 13.74
C ALA A 778 -26.30 -14.92 14.47
N LEU A 779 -27.24 -14.31 13.75
CA LEU A 779 -28.46 -13.76 14.35
C LEU A 779 -29.35 -14.88 14.94
N LEU A 780 -29.49 -16.00 14.21
CA LEU A 780 -30.23 -17.18 14.70
C LEU A 780 -29.55 -17.81 15.93
N TRP A 781 -28.22 -17.89 15.93
CA TRP A 781 -27.45 -18.42 17.07
C TRP A 781 -27.58 -17.53 18.30
N LEU A 782 -27.53 -16.21 18.13
CA LEU A 782 -27.77 -15.25 19.22
C LEU A 782 -29.18 -15.39 19.79
N ALA A 783 -30.18 -15.43 18.92
CA ALA A 783 -31.58 -15.56 19.34
C ALA A 783 -31.81 -16.85 20.14
N LYS A 784 -31.25 -17.96 19.67
CA LYS A 784 -31.33 -19.25 20.38
C LYS A 784 -30.69 -19.22 21.77
N ASN A 785 -29.51 -18.62 21.86
CA ASN A 785 -28.62 -18.76 23.02
C ASN A 785 -28.63 -17.54 23.94
N LYS A 786 -29.49 -16.54 23.69
CA LYS A 786 -29.47 -15.22 24.35
C LYS A 786 -29.32 -15.29 25.86
N ARG A 787 -30.17 -16.09 26.52
CA ARG A 787 -30.18 -16.23 27.99
C ARG A 787 -28.87 -16.77 28.55
N GLU A 788 -28.33 -17.82 27.95
CA GLU A 788 -27.06 -18.40 28.40
C GLU A 788 -25.88 -17.49 28.05
N ILE A 789 -25.92 -16.81 26.91
CA ILE A 789 -24.92 -15.80 26.53
C ILE A 789 -24.88 -14.68 27.57
N ASP A 790 -26.02 -14.09 27.90
CA ASP A 790 -26.11 -12.99 28.89
C ASP A 790 -25.67 -13.44 30.29
N LYS A 791 -25.91 -14.71 30.63
CA LYS A 791 -25.56 -15.28 31.92
C LYS A 791 -24.08 -15.66 32.04
N TRP A 792 -23.51 -16.29 31.01
CA TRP A 792 -22.17 -16.91 31.09
C TRP A 792 -21.07 -15.95 30.67
N TYR A 793 -21.35 -15.03 29.73
CA TYR A 793 -20.35 -14.17 29.12
C TYR A 793 -20.45 -12.75 29.68
N THR A 794 -19.74 -12.49 30.76
CA THR A 794 -19.73 -11.19 31.44
C THR A 794 -18.92 -10.13 30.71
N GLN A 795 -17.99 -10.54 29.84
CA GLN A 795 -17.24 -9.63 28.98
C GLN A 795 -17.80 -9.70 27.55
N PRO A 796 -18.17 -8.58 26.92
CA PRO A 796 -18.92 -8.63 25.65
C PRO A 796 -18.19 -9.37 24.52
N TRP A 797 -16.87 -9.25 24.42
CA TRP A 797 -16.04 -9.95 23.42
C TRP A 797 -16.19 -11.48 23.45
N GLN A 798 -16.52 -12.06 24.62
CA GLN A 798 -16.69 -13.51 24.77
C GLN A 798 -17.85 -14.02 23.91
N ARG A 799 -18.86 -13.18 23.63
CA ARG A 799 -19.95 -13.52 22.71
C ARG A 799 -19.41 -13.82 21.31
N VAL A 800 -18.45 -13.02 20.82
CA VAL A 800 -17.88 -13.18 19.48
C VAL A 800 -17.04 -14.46 19.41
N GLU A 801 -16.23 -14.72 20.42
CA GLU A 801 -15.39 -15.94 20.46
C GLU A 801 -16.21 -17.21 20.72
N ALA A 802 -17.28 -17.12 21.51
CA ALA A 802 -18.23 -18.22 21.67
C ALA A 802 -18.92 -18.55 20.34
N PHE A 803 -19.35 -17.52 19.59
CA PHE A 803 -19.90 -17.72 18.25
C PHE A 803 -18.87 -18.34 17.31
N ARG A 804 -17.65 -17.79 17.24
CA ARG A 804 -16.55 -18.32 16.43
C ARG A 804 -16.25 -19.78 16.74
N PHE A 805 -16.18 -20.14 18.02
CA PHE A 805 -15.99 -21.51 18.48
C PHE A 805 -17.12 -22.44 18.00
N CYS A 806 -18.38 -22.05 18.22
CA CYS A 806 -19.52 -22.86 17.80
C CYS A 806 -19.59 -22.98 16.27
N LEU A 807 -19.31 -21.89 15.54
CA LEU A 807 -19.23 -21.83 14.08
C LEU A 807 -18.20 -22.82 13.55
N GLN A 808 -16.96 -22.76 14.04
CA GLN A 808 -15.88 -23.63 13.58
C GLN A 808 -16.11 -25.11 13.98
N LYS A 809 -16.65 -25.36 15.18
CA LYS A 809 -16.93 -26.72 15.66
C LYS A 809 -18.10 -27.37 14.91
N SER A 810 -19.08 -26.56 14.52
CA SER A 810 -20.25 -27.04 13.78
C SER A 810 -19.97 -27.25 12.29
N ALA A 811 -18.95 -26.58 11.73
CA ALA A 811 -18.61 -26.63 10.31
C ALA A 811 -18.57 -28.07 9.76
N ARG A 812 -19.15 -28.24 8.56
CA ARG A 812 -19.11 -29.49 7.81
C ARG A 812 -17.77 -29.61 7.10
N LYS A 813 -17.05 -30.68 7.43
CA LYS A 813 -15.73 -31.00 6.87
C LYS A 813 -15.81 -31.88 5.62
N GLU A 814 -16.97 -32.48 5.40
CA GLU A 814 -17.29 -33.26 4.21
C GLU A 814 -17.44 -32.30 3.03
N GLY A 815 -16.44 -32.24 2.15
CA GLY A 815 -16.38 -31.34 1.00
C GLY A 815 -15.02 -31.42 0.31
N LYS A 816 -14.82 -30.59 -0.73
CA LYS A 816 -13.57 -30.52 -1.50
C LYS A 816 -12.72 -29.30 -1.11
N LEU A 817 -12.97 -28.72 0.07
CA LEU A 817 -12.24 -27.54 0.55
C LEU A 817 -10.80 -27.90 0.99
N PRO A 818 -9.78 -27.14 0.56
CA PRO A 818 -8.40 -27.27 1.06
C PRO A 818 -8.32 -27.00 2.57
N SER A 819 -7.49 -27.76 3.28
CA SER A 819 -7.20 -27.51 4.68
C SER A 819 -6.47 -26.17 4.87
N ASN A 820 -6.78 -25.46 5.96
CA ASN A 820 -6.07 -24.27 6.46
C ASN A 820 -6.09 -23.02 5.57
N GLN A 821 -6.90 -22.97 4.49
CA GLN A 821 -7.05 -21.77 3.65
C GLN A 821 -8.51 -21.28 3.53
N PHE A 822 -9.48 -22.15 3.85
CA PHE A 822 -10.92 -21.91 3.71
C PHE A 822 -11.66 -22.05 5.05
N GLY A 823 -10.94 -21.78 6.14
CA GLY A 823 -11.44 -21.88 7.50
C GLY A 823 -11.77 -23.31 7.94
N ALA A 824 -12.68 -23.43 8.90
CA ALA A 824 -13.01 -24.70 9.54
C ALA A 824 -13.84 -25.67 8.68
N GLY A 825 -14.36 -25.21 7.55
CA GLY A 825 -15.20 -25.99 6.64
C GLY A 825 -16.40 -25.20 6.12
N LEU A 826 -17.42 -25.92 5.66
CA LEU A 826 -18.67 -25.35 5.17
C LEU A 826 -19.62 -25.02 6.33
N LEU A 827 -20.29 -23.87 6.26
CA LEU A 827 -21.31 -23.46 7.22
C LEU A 827 -22.40 -24.54 7.36
N ASP A 828 -22.77 -24.86 8.59
CA ASP A 828 -23.89 -25.74 8.93
C ASP A 828 -24.74 -25.08 10.02
N ILE A 829 -25.87 -24.47 9.62
CA ILE A 829 -26.72 -23.71 10.54
C ILE A 829 -27.44 -24.64 11.53
N GLY A 830 -27.94 -25.79 11.05
CA GLY A 830 -28.61 -26.76 11.91
C GLY A 830 -27.70 -27.25 13.04
N LYS A 831 -26.47 -27.63 12.70
CA LYS A 831 -25.47 -28.09 13.67
C LYS A 831 -24.94 -26.96 14.54
N LEU A 832 -24.77 -25.76 14.00
CA LEU A 832 -24.39 -24.57 14.77
C LEU A 832 -25.36 -24.31 15.93
N LEU A 833 -26.66 -24.34 15.65
CA LEU A 833 -27.68 -24.07 16.67
C LEU A 833 -27.72 -25.13 17.77
N VAL A 834 -27.27 -26.36 17.54
CA VAL A 834 -27.22 -27.40 18.60
C VAL A 834 -25.85 -27.58 19.23
N THR A 835 -24.83 -26.85 18.73
CA THR A 835 -23.48 -26.95 19.26
C THR A 835 -23.43 -26.32 20.65
N PRO A 836 -22.98 -27.06 21.69
CA PRO A 836 -22.92 -26.53 23.04
C PRO A 836 -22.00 -25.31 23.13
N LEU A 837 -22.42 -24.32 23.91
CA LEU A 837 -21.63 -23.13 24.21
C LEU A 837 -20.33 -23.54 24.95
N PRO A 838 -19.18 -22.95 24.57
CA PRO A 838 -17.93 -23.16 25.30
C PRO A 838 -18.02 -22.55 26.71
N GLN A 839 -17.22 -23.07 27.63
CA GLN A 839 -17.10 -22.45 28.95
C GLN A 839 -16.34 -21.12 28.83
N PRO A 840 -16.70 -20.07 29.60
CA PRO A 840 -16.04 -18.75 29.52
C PRO A 840 -14.51 -18.82 29.64
N GLY A 841 -13.98 -19.72 30.48
CA GLY A 841 -12.53 -19.91 30.67
C GLY A 841 -11.80 -20.62 29.51
N GLN A 842 -12.53 -21.18 28.55
CA GLN A 842 -11.95 -21.75 27.31
C GLN A 842 -11.74 -20.69 26.23
N LEU A 843 -12.41 -19.55 26.36
CA LEU A 843 -12.35 -18.46 25.39
C LEU A 843 -11.10 -17.63 25.63
N ARG A 844 -10.44 -17.24 24.54
CA ARG A 844 -9.28 -16.37 24.57
C ARG A 844 -9.65 -15.07 23.88
N HIS A 845 -9.35 -13.96 24.53
CA HIS A 845 -9.50 -12.66 23.91
C HIS A 845 -8.60 -12.60 22.67
N ALA A 846 -9.14 -12.21 21.51
CA ALA A 846 -8.44 -12.20 20.23
C ALA A 846 -7.21 -11.27 20.24
N TYR A 847 -7.17 -10.33 21.19
CA TYR A 847 -6.06 -9.43 21.45
C TYR A 847 -5.35 -9.68 22.81
N MET A 848 -5.60 -10.78 23.55
CA MET A 848 -4.77 -11.11 24.73
C MET A 848 -3.46 -11.77 24.30
N GLY A 849 -2.36 -11.40 24.95
CA GLY A 849 -1.00 -11.64 24.44
C GLY A 849 -0.51 -10.53 23.49
N SER A 850 -1.41 -9.64 23.06
CA SER A 850 -1.07 -8.44 22.30
C SER A 850 -0.62 -7.25 23.14
N ALA A 851 -0.58 -7.32 24.46
CA ALA A 851 0.31 -6.42 25.19
C ALA A 851 1.79 -6.67 24.80
N GLY A 852 2.10 -7.90 24.34
CA GLY A 852 3.37 -8.30 23.72
C GLY A 852 3.35 -8.21 22.19
N LEU A 853 2.26 -8.55 21.49
CA LEU A 853 2.12 -8.41 20.03
C LEU A 853 1.81 -6.98 19.53
N GLU A 854 1.17 -6.09 20.27
CA GLU A 854 1.09 -4.65 19.97
C GLU A 854 2.40 -3.93 20.34
N LYS A 855 3.17 -4.46 21.32
CA LYS A 855 4.57 -4.05 21.57
C LYS A 855 5.57 -4.66 20.58
N ALA A 856 5.27 -5.81 19.96
CA ALA A 856 6.14 -6.49 18.98
C ALA A 856 5.75 -6.24 17.51
N GLN A 857 4.50 -5.84 17.24
CA GLN A 857 4.00 -5.33 15.95
C GLN A 857 3.75 -3.82 16.07
N GLY A 858 4.67 -3.09 16.70
CA GLY A 858 4.57 -1.62 16.84
C GLY A 858 4.09 -0.99 15.54
N LYS A 859 3.33 0.12 15.66
CA LYS A 859 2.81 0.94 14.55
C LYS A 859 3.65 0.71 13.29
N PRO A 860 3.14 0.02 12.25
CA PRO A 860 3.93 -0.12 11.03
C PRO A 860 4.30 1.32 10.61
N PRO A 861 5.60 1.61 10.46
CA PRO A 861 6.05 2.96 10.14
C PRO A 861 5.21 3.54 9.02
N LEU A 862 4.95 4.85 9.01
CA LEU A 862 4.14 5.47 7.95
C LEU A 862 4.65 5.08 6.55
N ALA A 863 5.97 4.93 6.39
CA ALA A 863 6.61 4.41 5.18
C ALA A 863 6.21 2.97 4.81
N LEU A 864 6.02 2.07 5.77
CA LEU A 864 5.53 0.70 5.51
C LEU A 864 4.07 0.72 5.06
N ARG A 865 3.24 1.60 5.66
CA ARG A 865 1.84 1.78 5.27
C ARG A 865 1.69 2.40 3.88
N GLU A 866 2.56 3.37 3.56
CA GLU A 866 2.67 3.96 2.23
C GLU A 866 3.15 2.94 1.18
N MET A 867 4.16 2.13 1.51
CA MET A 867 4.67 1.05 0.65
C MET A 867 3.59 0.01 0.38
N GLU A 868 2.91 -0.49 1.42
CA GLU A 868 1.78 -1.41 1.26
C GLU A 868 0.68 -0.80 0.37
N TYR A 869 0.38 0.49 0.52
CA TYR A 869 -0.59 1.19 -0.32
C TYR A 869 -0.17 1.24 -1.79
N LYS A 870 1.06 1.64 -2.07
CA LYS A 870 1.59 1.75 -3.44
C LYS A 870 1.76 0.37 -4.10
N ASP A 871 2.16 -0.65 -3.34
CA ASP A 871 2.28 -2.03 -3.81
C ASP A 871 0.93 -2.60 -4.26
N TRP A 872 -0.12 -2.39 -3.47
CA TRP A 872 -1.46 -2.79 -3.86
C TRP A 872 -1.96 -1.99 -5.06
N GLN A 873 -1.73 -0.67 -5.10
CA GLN A 873 -2.08 0.16 -6.25
C GLN A 873 -1.46 -0.36 -7.56
N ALA A 874 -0.20 -0.81 -7.52
CA ALA A 874 0.47 -1.42 -8.66
C ALA A 874 -0.22 -2.72 -9.12
N VAL A 875 -0.60 -3.61 -8.18
CA VAL A 875 -1.32 -4.86 -8.48
C VAL A 875 -2.66 -4.60 -9.18
N PHE A 876 -3.40 -3.57 -8.79
CA PHE A 876 -4.69 -3.23 -9.39
C PHE A 876 -4.59 -2.45 -10.71
N SER A 877 -3.41 -1.97 -11.09
CA SER A 877 -3.18 -1.16 -12.29
C SER A 877 -2.67 -1.94 -13.52
N GLU A 878 -2.30 -3.22 -13.40
CA GLU A 878 -1.81 -4.05 -14.51
C GLU A 878 -2.94 -4.83 -15.23
N PRO A 879 -2.98 -4.88 -16.59
CA PRO A 879 -3.89 -5.76 -17.33
C PRO A 879 -3.49 -7.24 -17.19
N LEU A 880 -4.36 -8.07 -16.63
CA LEU A 880 -4.03 -9.45 -16.27
C LEU A 880 -4.00 -10.40 -17.47
N LYS A 881 -2.83 -11.01 -17.73
CA LYS A 881 -2.70 -12.17 -18.62
C LYS A 881 -2.58 -13.47 -17.80
N GLY A 882 -3.72 -14.08 -17.47
CA GLY A 882 -3.83 -15.46 -16.96
C GLY A 882 -3.80 -15.61 -15.43
N GLU A 883 -4.40 -16.70 -14.93
CA GLU A 883 -4.52 -16.99 -13.49
C GLU A 883 -3.24 -17.56 -12.85
N SER A 884 -2.40 -18.26 -13.62
CA SER A 884 -1.19 -18.93 -13.10
C SER A 884 -0.07 -17.94 -12.72
N THR A 885 0.07 -16.85 -13.46
CA THR A 885 1.01 -15.74 -13.23
C THR A 885 0.62 -14.90 -12.01
N LEU A 886 -0.68 -14.74 -11.73
CA LEU A 886 -1.18 -14.04 -10.56
C LEU A 886 -0.99 -14.86 -9.28
N LEU A 887 -1.30 -16.15 -9.32
CA LEU A 887 -1.12 -17.07 -8.20
C LEU A 887 0.35 -17.28 -7.80
N ALA A 888 1.26 -17.37 -8.79
CA ALA A 888 2.70 -17.46 -8.53
C ALA A 888 3.24 -16.17 -7.86
N LYS A 889 2.85 -14.99 -8.35
CA LYS A 889 3.23 -13.68 -7.76
C LYS A 889 2.67 -13.48 -6.34
N LEU A 890 1.51 -14.06 -6.01
CA LEU A 890 0.87 -13.95 -4.68
C LEU A 890 1.41 -14.98 -3.66
N GLN A 891 1.81 -16.17 -4.11
CA GLN A 891 2.38 -17.22 -3.25
C GLN A 891 3.82 -16.94 -2.83
N GLU A 892 4.64 -16.36 -3.71
CA GLU A 892 6.00 -15.90 -3.36
C GLU A 892 6.01 -14.82 -2.26
N ARG A 893 4.98 -13.95 -2.25
CA ARG A 893 4.91 -12.77 -1.39
C ARG A 893 4.37 -13.03 0.02
N THR A 894 3.55 -14.07 0.20
CA THR A 894 2.98 -14.45 1.51
C THR A 894 3.94 -15.31 2.34
N GLY A 895 4.87 -16.03 1.71
CA GLY A 895 5.86 -16.87 2.41
C GLY A 895 6.94 -16.10 3.19
N SER A 896 7.18 -14.84 2.87
CA SER A 896 8.25 -14.03 3.49
C SER A 896 7.87 -13.39 4.83
N ALA A 897 6.57 -13.33 5.16
CA ALA A 897 6.09 -12.67 6.39
C ALA A 897 6.30 -13.50 7.68
N ALA A 898 6.62 -14.79 7.58
CA ALA A 898 6.76 -15.69 8.73
C ALA A 898 8.17 -15.75 9.35
N GLY A 899 9.20 -15.21 8.69
CA GLY A 899 10.61 -15.38 9.08
C GLY A 899 11.21 -14.28 9.96
N ALA A 900 10.56 -13.13 10.11
CA ALA A 900 11.14 -11.94 10.72
C ALA A 900 10.57 -11.65 12.12
N SER A 901 10.78 -12.53 13.09
CA SER A 901 10.56 -12.22 14.51
C SER A 901 11.64 -12.84 15.36
N ARG A 902 12.67 -12.05 15.69
CA ARG A 902 13.51 -12.12 16.91
C ARG A 902 14.69 -11.13 16.80
N SER A 903 14.54 -9.94 17.38
CA SER A 903 15.57 -9.36 18.24
C SER A 903 14.94 -8.26 19.09
N ALA A 904 15.13 -8.35 20.40
CA ALA A 904 14.51 -7.50 21.41
C ALA A 904 15.57 -6.55 21.97
N ALA A 905 15.49 -5.26 21.63
CA ALA A 905 16.36 -4.24 22.24
C ALA A 905 15.84 -2.81 22.06
N SER A 906 14.63 -2.49 22.56
CA SER A 906 14.22 -1.08 22.84
C SER A 906 12.89 -1.00 23.61
N VAL A 907 12.89 -1.38 24.90
CA VAL A 907 11.71 -1.26 25.80
C VAL A 907 12.01 -0.46 27.08
N HIS A 908 13.01 0.44 27.08
CA HIS A 908 13.47 1.07 28.33
C HIS A 908 13.01 2.50 28.64
N PHE A 909 12.34 3.22 27.72
CA PHE A 909 11.92 4.61 28.00
C PHE A 909 10.44 4.78 28.36
N ALA A 910 9.55 3.89 27.90
CA ALA A 910 8.11 3.95 28.22
C ALA A 910 7.72 3.30 29.55
N ARG A 911 8.65 2.60 30.24
CA ARG A 911 8.39 1.95 31.54
C ARG A 911 8.42 2.91 32.73
N SER A 912 8.92 4.13 32.58
CA SER A 912 9.11 5.08 33.68
C SER A 912 7.95 6.07 33.90
N LEU A 913 6.88 6.04 33.09
CA LEU A 913 5.70 6.91 33.27
C LEU A 913 4.41 6.14 33.60
N GLU A 914 4.23 4.91 33.10
CA GLU A 914 3.02 4.10 33.39
C GLU A 914 3.10 3.32 34.72
N ALA A 915 4.27 3.13 35.30
CA ALA A 915 4.43 2.45 36.59
C ALA A 915 4.07 3.31 37.82
N GLY A 916 3.73 4.59 37.63
CA GLY A 916 3.42 5.54 38.71
C GLY A 916 1.93 5.78 38.99
N GLN A 917 1.01 5.13 38.28
CA GLN A 917 -0.44 5.38 38.40
C GLN A 917 -1.25 4.25 39.06
N ALA A 918 -0.60 3.20 39.56
CA ALA A 918 -1.25 2.16 40.37
C ALA A 918 -0.97 2.39 41.86
N GLY A 919 -1.57 3.42 42.45
CA GLY A 919 -1.53 3.64 43.90
C GLY A 919 -2.10 5.00 44.32
N SER A 920 -3.05 4.97 45.27
CA SER A 920 -3.68 6.12 45.95
C SER A 920 -4.93 6.73 45.30
N GLN A 921 -6.08 6.08 45.54
CA GLN A 921 -7.35 6.78 45.76
C GLN A 921 -7.33 7.45 47.15
N THR A 922 -7.47 8.78 47.24
CA THR A 922 -8.30 9.50 48.25
C THR A 922 -8.24 11.02 48.05
N ALA A 923 -9.43 11.65 48.13
CA ALA A 923 -9.83 13.05 48.34
C ALA A 923 -8.78 14.19 48.38
N VAL A 924 -9.11 15.34 47.73
CA VAL A 924 -9.53 16.59 48.40
C VAL A 924 -10.08 17.58 47.35
N THR A 925 -11.29 18.04 47.62
CA THR A 925 -11.97 19.23 47.08
C THR A 925 -11.34 20.53 47.59
N THR A 926 -11.06 21.49 46.72
CA THR A 926 -11.40 22.93 46.87
C THR A 926 -10.99 23.68 45.61
N VAL A 927 -11.98 24.25 44.92
CA VAL A 927 -11.83 25.29 43.91
C VAL A 927 -12.04 26.61 44.64
N GLU A 928 -11.05 27.51 44.65
CA GLU A 928 -11.30 28.96 44.71
C GLU A 928 -10.08 29.83 44.35
N SER A 929 -10.36 30.77 43.45
CA SER A 929 -9.68 32.03 43.12
C SER A 929 -8.19 32.04 42.74
N MET A 930 -7.89 32.32 41.47
CA MET A 930 -6.91 33.34 41.06
C MET A 930 -7.22 33.79 39.61
N GLY A 931 -7.16 35.10 39.41
CA GLY A 931 -7.75 35.82 38.28
C GLY A 931 -7.14 35.62 36.89
N SER A 932 -7.74 36.35 35.94
CA SER A 932 -7.48 36.36 34.49
C SER A 932 -6.02 36.12 34.09
N LEU A 933 -5.73 35.04 33.38
CA LEU A 933 -4.39 34.77 32.84
C LEU A 933 -4.46 34.16 31.43
N SER A 934 -3.58 34.73 30.58
CA SER A 934 -3.30 34.53 29.14
C SER A 934 -3.54 33.15 28.51
N THR A 935 -4.04 33.15 27.27
CA THR A 935 -4.41 31.99 26.42
C THR A 935 -3.30 31.52 25.45
N THR A 936 -2.02 31.76 25.73
CA THR A 936 -0.94 31.41 24.77
C THR A 936 -0.35 30.00 25.01
N PRO A 937 0.11 29.28 23.95
CA PRO A 937 0.67 27.93 24.04
C PRO A 937 1.86 27.80 25.01
N GLU A 938 2.67 28.85 25.13
CA GLU A 938 3.81 28.90 26.04
C GLU A 938 3.38 28.87 27.51
N ALA A 939 2.20 29.44 27.83
CA ALA A 939 1.66 29.46 29.18
C ALA A 939 1.09 28.09 29.61
N ALA A 940 0.52 27.33 28.66
CA ALA A 940 0.09 25.95 28.89
C ALA A 940 1.28 25.00 29.10
N TYR A 941 2.33 25.14 28.29
CA TYR A 941 3.57 24.39 28.42
C TYR A 941 4.31 24.71 29.72
N ALA A 942 4.37 25.98 30.13
CA ALA A 942 4.93 26.40 31.41
C ALA A 942 4.13 25.88 32.62
N ARG A 943 2.80 25.74 32.51
CA ARG A 943 1.97 25.08 33.52
C ARG A 943 2.27 23.60 33.68
N LEU A 944 2.51 22.90 32.56
CA LEU A 944 2.84 21.47 32.55
C LEU A 944 4.24 21.21 33.16
N LEU A 945 5.19 22.12 32.93
CA LEU A 945 6.53 22.09 33.56
C LEU A 945 6.50 22.39 35.06
N SER A 946 5.69 23.36 35.50
CA SER A 946 5.59 23.74 36.92
C SER A 946 4.88 22.68 37.77
N LEU A 947 3.86 22.01 37.24
CA LEU A 947 3.21 20.85 37.88
C LEU A 947 4.18 19.67 38.07
N ASN A 948 5.15 19.49 37.16
CA ASN A 948 6.18 18.46 37.28
C ASN A 948 7.29 18.83 38.28
N GLN A 949 7.61 20.12 38.46
CA GLN A 949 8.60 20.58 39.46
C GLN A 949 8.11 20.45 40.91
N VAL A 950 6.82 20.67 41.16
CA VAL A 950 6.23 20.50 42.52
C VAL A 950 6.23 19.03 42.95
N ARG A 951 6.13 18.07 42.02
CA ARG A 951 6.24 16.63 42.30
C ARG A 951 7.68 16.17 42.57
N ALA A 952 8.69 16.86 42.07
CA ALA A 952 10.11 16.48 42.21
C ALA A 952 10.71 16.80 43.59
N GLN A 953 10.03 17.58 44.45
CA GLN A 953 10.54 17.97 45.77
C GLN A 953 10.05 17.08 46.93
N ALA A 954 9.18 16.10 46.68
CA ALA A 954 8.80 15.12 47.68
C ALA A 954 9.73 13.89 47.63
N LYS A 955 10.80 13.88 48.43
CA LYS A 955 11.64 12.67 48.64
C LYS A 955 11.08 11.82 49.78
N PRO A 956 10.83 10.52 49.58
CA PRO A 956 10.93 9.51 50.62
C PRO A 956 12.34 8.90 50.60
N SER A 957 13.01 8.90 51.74
CA SER A 957 14.28 8.25 51.99
C SER A 957 14.09 6.76 52.26
N TYR A 958 14.69 5.86 51.47
CA TYR A 958 15.02 4.50 51.93
C TYR A 958 16.30 4.00 51.26
N ALA A 959 17.25 3.57 52.10
CA ALA A 959 18.48 2.88 51.74
C ALA A 959 18.24 1.36 51.78
N ILE A 960 18.87 0.61 50.87
CA ILE A 960 18.92 -0.86 50.92
C ILE A 960 20.39 -1.25 50.69
N GLY A 961 20.96 -1.99 51.66
CA GLY A 961 22.25 -2.64 51.57
C GLY A 961 22.13 -3.98 50.82
N GLU A 962 23.16 -4.27 50.04
CA GLU A 962 23.43 -5.58 49.45
C GLU A 962 23.99 -6.50 50.54
N ASP A 963 23.68 -7.80 50.47
CA ASP A 963 24.60 -8.84 50.93
C ASP A 963 24.33 -10.17 50.22
N ASN A 964 25.44 -10.87 49.96
CA ASN A 964 25.58 -12.17 49.32
C ASN A 964 26.18 -13.16 50.34
N GLU A 965 25.85 -14.44 50.14
CA GLU A 965 26.58 -15.66 50.54
C GLU A 965 26.44 -16.28 51.96
N GLU A 966 26.08 -17.58 51.88
CA GLU A 966 26.42 -18.77 52.71
C GLU A 966 25.90 -18.95 54.17
N GLU A 967 25.44 -20.20 54.40
CA GLU A 967 24.78 -20.83 55.56
C GLU A 967 25.61 -20.96 56.86
N PRO A 968 25.11 -21.59 57.95
CA PRO A 968 23.78 -21.51 58.59
C PRO A 968 23.92 -21.34 60.14
N MET A 969 22.85 -20.94 60.86
CA MET A 969 22.37 -21.65 62.08
C MET A 969 21.36 -20.86 62.92
N GLU A 970 20.49 -21.68 63.52
CA GLU A 970 19.73 -21.52 64.76
C GLU A 970 18.49 -20.62 64.82
N VAL A 971 17.37 -21.35 64.79
CA VAL A 971 16.05 -21.04 65.29
C VAL A 971 16.10 -20.71 66.78
N THR A 972 15.61 -19.55 67.20
CA THR A 972 14.69 -19.40 68.35
C THR A 972 13.95 -18.06 68.23
N ASN A 973 12.63 -18.05 68.00
CA ASN A 973 11.54 -18.25 68.96
C ASN A 973 10.96 -16.89 69.44
N ILE A 974 9.63 -16.81 69.35
CA ILE A 974 8.69 -16.07 70.23
C ILE A 974 7.91 -14.89 69.58
N ALA A 975 6.65 -15.24 69.30
CA ALA A 975 5.39 -14.54 69.58
C ALA A 975 5.18 -13.06 69.18
N ALA A 976 4.31 -12.85 68.18
CA ALA A 976 2.90 -12.43 68.30
C ALA A 976 2.47 -11.56 69.53
N PRO A 977 1.32 -10.87 69.46
CA PRO A 977 0.67 -10.14 68.35
C PRO A 977 0.12 -8.77 68.85
N GLU A 978 -0.90 -8.25 68.17
CA GLU A 978 -1.90 -7.22 68.57
C GLU A 978 -1.75 -5.86 67.86
N THR A 979 -2.46 -5.68 66.74
CA THR A 979 -3.85 -5.21 66.55
C THR A 979 -4.04 -3.68 66.61
N ILE A 980 -4.42 -3.17 65.43
CA ILE A 980 -5.49 -2.19 65.16
C ILE A 980 -5.29 -0.78 65.75
N VAL A 981 -5.02 0.19 64.87
CA VAL A 981 -6.03 1.14 64.33
C VAL A 981 -5.67 1.44 62.88
#